data_AF-A0A5S3PPE8-F1
#
_entry.id   AF-A0A5S3PPE8-F1
#
_cell.length_a   1.000
_cell.length_b   1.000
_cell.length_c   1.000
_cell.angle_alpha   90.00
_cell.angle_beta   90.00
_cell.angle_gamma   90.00
#
_symmetry.space_group_name_H-M   'P 1'
#
loop_
_entity.id
_entity.type
_entity.pdbx_description
1 polymer ?
#
loop_
_entity_poly.entity_id
_entity_poly.type
_entity_poly.pdbx_seq_one_letter_code
_entity_poly.pdbx_strand_id
1 'polypeptide(L)'
;MNQVYKNIVVLLLFVFVGCKATAQKFLTHPVKKGETLESVAKKYKVTPANILKYNKEIRAGQDLRPSTILVIPAEGTVDQAAASTPTNPRTPAAKDPKAEQEEPIGFTSHKVRKRETLYGIAQRYNITEEDIKRYNRDLYSTQLKKKMVLKIPKYRRVKPSENTIEEGDYETYTVAAKETRWSIAHKYGITIDSMETLNPSLAKNTSYLAEGAELKMPKKAGSSVQNQVTELFLSYSVPAKMNFYQLEKKFNVKSDEIVRLNPEISERGGLKEGMVIRIPERKVETGEVNTDNYIFYEVKPKQTEFSLTRKLGISYTELLALNPDLKNGLKAGMVLKLPKEQTGDFEVRNALVLDKINLLDSINVANTPKLMFMLPFRTDRMDADNRANTVSMIQKRRDANISLGLYSGALIALDSLAELGISVDVKSLDNQLSPLKTKSILISEDLSKYSAVIGPLDVPSLQEVAVRASQHRVPVIAPIPADTKLSMSNVFFSYTSDKILRKRMLAHLKSIVKEENILIIADSTNAVVRDSILAHFPEAKVVEVIEEEKNIGIDREKVAELLSEEQENWVIVETDNFRLASSVTSILNSFHNSVIDPEISTKKVFVRMFTTYKGKAFENEVLSNSHLSNLNFTYPSVYREVGNNAFVKRYRKRFGETPDMYAVRGFDLTYDLVLKLAYKNNLMEVSKVIGETEYTGNKFSYEKDFASGYYNQASYIMSYEKMRIKQVN
;
A
#
# COMPACT_ATOMS: atom_id res chain seq x y z
N MET A 1 6.08 -66.29 9.37
CA MET A 1 6.32 -65.87 7.97
C MET A 1 5.15 -66.33 7.11
N ASN A 2 4.16 -65.48 6.82
CA ASN A 2 3.15 -65.66 5.73
C ASN A 2 1.97 -64.68 5.87
N GLN A 3 2.15 -63.42 5.50
CA GLN A 3 1.03 -62.57 5.06
C GLN A 3 1.58 -61.39 4.24
N VAL A 4 2.72 -60.83 4.67
CA VAL A 4 3.36 -59.66 4.06
C VAL A 4 3.94 -59.98 2.66
N TYR A 5 4.53 -61.15 2.45
CA TYR A 5 5.09 -61.53 1.15
C TYR A 5 4.01 -61.84 0.08
N LYS A 6 2.81 -62.27 0.50
CA LYS A 6 1.73 -62.60 -0.43
C LYS A 6 1.06 -61.34 -1.00
N ASN A 7 0.99 -60.26 -0.21
CA ASN A 7 0.42 -58.99 -0.67
C ASN A 7 1.39 -58.19 -1.56
N ILE A 8 2.71 -58.35 -1.37
CA ILE A 8 3.72 -57.70 -2.22
C ILE A 8 3.77 -58.33 -3.62
N VAL A 9 3.55 -59.65 -3.73
CA VAL A 9 3.54 -60.35 -5.04
C VAL A 9 2.25 -60.12 -5.83
N VAL A 10 1.10 -59.90 -5.16
CA VAL A 10 -0.17 -59.56 -5.83
C VAL A 10 -0.19 -58.10 -6.32
N LEU A 11 0.52 -57.19 -5.65
CA LEU A 11 0.68 -55.80 -6.10
C LEU A 11 1.66 -55.67 -7.29
N LEU A 12 2.63 -56.58 -7.41
CA LEU A 12 3.61 -56.62 -8.51
C LEU A 12 3.10 -57.34 -9.77
N LEU A 13 1.96 -58.04 -9.71
CA LEU A 13 1.38 -58.78 -10.85
C LEU A 13 0.23 -58.05 -11.57
N PHE A 14 -0.18 -56.86 -11.10
CA PHE A 14 -1.16 -55.99 -11.78
C PHE A 14 -0.55 -54.78 -12.50
N VAL A 15 0.79 -54.72 -12.63
CA VAL A 15 1.50 -53.61 -13.30
C VAL A 15 1.96 -53.99 -14.72
N PHE A 16 1.72 -55.21 -15.19
CA PHE A 16 2.27 -55.67 -16.47
C PHE A 16 1.29 -56.39 -17.40
N VAL A 17 0.09 -55.83 -17.64
CA VAL A 17 -0.66 -56.12 -18.89
C VAL A 17 -1.49 -54.90 -19.31
N GLY A 18 -1.10 -54.30 -20.44
CA GLY A 18 -2.09 -53.71 -21.37
C GLY A 18 -2.15 -52.19 -21.49
N CYS A 19 -1.06 -51.52 -21.89
CA CYS A 19 -1.20 -50.27 -22.64
C CYS A 19 -0.34 -50.35 -23.91
N LYS A 20 -0.96 -50.75 -25.03
CA LYS A 20 -0.37 -50.54 -26.34
C LYS A 20 -0.51 -49.06 -26.67
N ALA A 21 0.55 -48.28 -26.46
CA ALA A 21 0.64 -46.95 -27.04
C ALA A 21 0.88 -47.10 -28.55
N THR A 22 -0.14 -46.83 -29.36
CA THR A 22 0.05 -46.58 -30.79
C THR A 22 0.71 -45.22 -30.95
N ALA A 23 1.99 -45.19 -31.29
CA ALA A 23 2.66 -43.96 -31.68
C ALA A 23 2.08 -43.49 -33.03
N GLN A 24 1.34 -42.37 -33.01
CA GLN A 24 0.81 -41.79 -34.23
C GLN A 24 1.96 -41.27 -35.09
N LYS A 25 2.15 -41.84 -36.28
CA LYS A 25 3.21 -41.44 -37.20
C LYS A 25 2.79 -40.16 -37.93
N PHE A 26 3.68 -39.17 -37.98
CA PHE A 26 3.48 -37.92 -38.70
C PHE A 26 4.35 -37.89 -39.95
N LEU A 27 3.78 -37.39 -41.05
CA LEU A 27 4.42 -37.10 -42.32
C LEU A 27 4.56 -35.59 -42.48
N THR A 28 5.53 -35.13 -43.29
CA THR A 28 5.66 -33.70 -43.61
C THR A 28 5.41 -33.46 -45.10
N HIS A 29 4.68 -32.39 -45.43
CA HIS A 29 4.38 -32.00 -46.82
C HIS A 29 4.75 -30.53 -47.06
N PRO A 30 5.73 -30.24 -47.93
CA PRO A 30 6.01 -28.88 -48.36
C PRO A 30 4.95 -28.41 -49.35
N VAL A 31 4.24 -27.34 -48.98
CA VAL A 31 3.17 -26.71 -49.77
C VAL A 31 3.74 -26.19 -51.08
N LYS A 32 3.17 -26.61 -52.20
CA LYS A 32 3.51 -26.09 -53.53
C LYS A 32 2.68 -24.85 -53.86
N LYS A 33 3.16 -24.04 -54.82
CA LYS A 33 2.48 -22.80 -55.22
C LYS A 33 1.07 -23.11 -55.73
N GLY A 34 0.05 -22.60 -55.03
CA GLY A 34 -1.36 -22.78 -55.33
C GLY A 34 -2.06 -23.93 -54.58
N GLU A 35 -1.37 -24.69 -53.72
CA GLU A 35 -2.02 -25.69 -52.85
C GLU A 35 -2.72 -25.00 -51.66
N THR A 36 -3.96 -25.39 -51.39
CA THR A 36 -4.72 -24.97 -50.20
C THR A 36 -4.74 -26.07 -49.13
N LEU A 37 -5.08 -25.69 -47.89
CA LEU A 37 -5.15 -26.62 -46.78
C LEU A 37 -6.16 -27.75 -47.03
N GLU A 38 -7.27 -27.45 -47.71
CA GLU A 38 -8.29 -28.41 -48.12
C GLU A 38 -7.74 -29.39 -49.16
N SER A 39 -6.96 -28.90 -50.13
CA SER A 39 -6.35 -29.73 -51.17
C SER A 39 -5.30 -30.69 -50.59
N VAL A 40 -4.51 -30.22 -49.60
CA VAL A 40 -3.52 -31.05 -48.89
C VAL A 40 -4.23 -32.04 -47.97
N ALA A 41 -5.23 -31.61 -47.19
CA ALA A 41 -6.01 -32.48 -46.32
C ALA A 41 -6.67 -33.63 -47.11
N LYS A 42 -7.24 -33.33 -48.28
CA LYS A 42 -7.82 -34.32 -49.18
C LYS A 42 -6.77 -35.30 -49.73
N LYS A 43 -5.58 -34.81 -50.10
CA LYS A 43 -4.48 -35.65 -50.61
C LYS A 43 -4.03 -36.71 -49.59
N TYR A 44 -4.02 -36.36 -48.32
CA TYR A 44 -3.61 -37.26 -47.22
C TYR A 44 -4.79 -37.90 -46.48
N LYS A 45 -6.02 -37.75 -47.01
CA LYS A 45 -7.28 -38.27 -46.44
C LYS A 45 -7.48 -37.93 -44.95
N VAL A 46 -7.14 -36.73 -44.56
CA VAL A 46 -7.38 -36.17 -43.22
C VAL A 46 -8.26 -34.93 -43.32
N THR A 47 -8.77 -34.42 -42.20
CA THR A 47 -9.52 -33.16 -42.20
C THR A 47 -8.56 -31.95 -42.10
N PRO A 48 -8.92 -30.79 -42.67
CA PRO A 48 -8.14 -29.56 -42.48
C PRO A 48 -7.96 -29.20 -41.00
N ALA A 49 -8.99 -29.45 -40.18
CA ALA A 49 -8.94 -29.27 -38.73
C ALA A 49 -7.87 -30.18 -38.08
N ASN A 50 -7.74 -31.43 -38.53
CA ASN A 50 -6.69 -32.33 -38.04
C ASN A 50 -5.29 -31.85 -38.44
N ILE A 51 -5.11 -31.26 -39.62
CA ILE A 51 -3.82 -30.63 -39.98
C ILE A 51 -3.56 -29.40 -39.10
N LEU A 52 -4.53 -28.51 -38.93
CA LEU A 52 -4.37 -27.29 -38.10
C LEU A 52 -4.08 -27.58 -36.63
N LYS A 53 -4.61 -28.69 -36.11
CA LYS A 53 -4.33 -29.14 -34.74
C LYS A 53 -2.83 -29.29 -34.47
N TYR A 54 -2.08 -29.74 -35.48
CA TYR A 54 -0.64 -29.99 -35.39
C TYR A 54 0.22 -28.91 -36.07
N ASN A 55 -0.40 -27.93 -36.75
CA ASN A 55 0.27 -26.80 -37.41
C ASN A 55 -0.40 -25.48 -36.95
N LYS A 56 -0.31 -25.18 -35.65
CA LYS A 56 -1.03 -24.06 -35.00
C LYS A 56 -0.56 -22.67 -35.44
N GLU A 57 0.57 -22.61 -36.14
CA GLU A 57 1.10 -21.42 -36.80
C GLU A 57 0.29 -21.03 -38.05
N ILE A 58 -0.61 -21.90 -38.51
CA ILE A 58 -1.52 -21.67 -39.63
C ILE A 58 -2.95 -21.66 -39.08
N ARG A 59 -3.76 -20.70 -39.55
CA ARG A 59 -5.16 -20.57 -39.12
C ARG A 59 -6.10 -21.12 -40.19
N ALA A 60 -7.27 -21.59 -39.74
CA ALA A 60 -8.33 -22.04 -40.64
C ALA A 60 -8.72 -20.92 -41.63
N GLY A 61 -8.72 -21.23 -42.92
CA GLY A 61 -9.03 -20.26 -43.99
C GLY A 61 -7.89 -19.31 -44.38
N GLN A 62 -6.68 -19.47 -43.83
CA GLN A 62 -5.50 -18.71 -44.25
C GLN A 62 -4.84 -19.35 -45.48
N ASP A 63 -4.52 -18.55 -46.51
CA ASP A 63 -3.80 -19.02 -47.69
C ASP A 63 -2.42 -19.58 -47.32
N LEU A 64 -2.12 -20.77 -47.81
CA LEU A 64 -0.83 -21.42 -47.56
C LEU A 64 0.25 -20.81 -48.45
N ARG A 65 1.37 -20.41 -47.85
CA ARG A 65 2.51 -19.86 -48.60
C ARG A 65 3.29 -21.01 -49.26
N PRO A 66 3.77 -20.84 -50.50
CA PRO A 66 4.62 -21.84 -51.14
C PRO A 66 5.88 -22.11 -50.28
N SER A 67 6.27 -23.38 -50.18
CA SER A 67 7.37 -23.92 -49.37
C SER A 67 7.14 -23.96 -47.86
N THR A 68 5.94 -23.66 -47.35
CA THR A 68 5.56 -23.97 -45.96
C THR A 68 5.49 -25.48 -45.75
N ILE A 69 6.10 -26.02 -44.69
CA ILE A 69 6.08 -27.47 -44.41
C ILE A 69 4.96 -27.77 -43.42
N LEU A 70 3.99 -28.60 -43.83
CA LEU A 70 2.88 -29.04 -42.99
C LEU A 70 3.17 -30.40 -42.37
N VAL A 71 2.94 -30.55 -41.08
CA VAL A 71 2.97 -31.82 -40.34
C VAL A 71 1.58 -32.47 -40.42
N ILE A 72 1.51 -33.64 -41.04
CA ILE A 72 0.26 -34.34 -41.36
C ILE A 72 0.27 -35.71 -40.66
N PRO A 73 -0.72 -36.03 -39.82
CA PRO A 73 -0.81 -37.36 -39.22
C PRO A 73 -1.16 -38.42 -40.28
N ALA A 74 -0.43 -39.54 -40.34
CA ALA A 74 -0.68 -40.62 -41.30
C ALA A 74 -1.85 -41.53 -40.85
N GLU A 75 -2.89 -41.61 -41.70
CA GLU A 75 -4.15 -42.38 -41.69
C GLU A 75 -4.71 -43.05 -40.39
N GLY A 76 -6.00 -42.75 -40.12
CA GLY A 76 -6.93 -43.46 -39.22
C GLY A 76 -7.27 -42.67 -37.94
N THR A 77 -8.51 -42.31 -37.58
CA THR A 77 -9.86 -42.71 -38.02
C THR A 77 -10.81 -41.50 -38.01
N VAL A 78 -11.78 -41.57 -38.92
CA VAL A 78 -12.96 -40.71 -38.99
C VAL A 78 -14.03 -41.37 -38.14
N ASP A 79 -14.50 -40.73 -37.06
CA ASP A 79 -15.71 -41.18 -36.36
C ASP A 79 -16.89 -40.28 -36.74
N GLN A 80 -17.81 -40.90 -37.47
CA GLN A 80 -19.16 -40.43 -37.70
C GLN A 80 -20.03 -40.75 -36.48
N ALA A 81 -20.84 -39.79 -36.05
CA ALA A 81 -22.14 -40.09 -35.47
C ALA A 81 -23.10 -38.92 -35.77
N ALA A 82 -23.91 -39.12 -36.81
CA ALA A 82 -25.12 -38.36 -37.10
C ALA A 82 -26.26 -39.36 -37.35
N ALA A 83 -27.36 -39.22 -36.61
CA ALA A 83 -28.76 -39.44 -37.03
C ALA A 83 -29.62 -39.12 -35.79
N SER A 84 -30.51 -38.13 -35.79
CA SER A 84 -31.70 -38.08 -36.64
C SER A 84 -32.25 -36.65 -36.87
N THR A 85 -32.63 -36.37 -38.12
CA THR A 85 -33.57 -35.33 -38.62
C THR A 85 -34.99 -35.96 -38.74
N PRO A 86 -36.11 -35.27 -39.12
CA PRO A 86 -36.31 -33.93 -39.70
C PRO A 86 -37.41 -33.07 -39.00
N THR A 87 -37.49 -31.75 -39.19
CA THR A 87 -38.43 -31.11 -40.16
C THR A 87 -38.08 -29.62 -40.31
N ASN A 88 -37.92 -29.21 -41.56
CA ASN A 88 -37.96 -27.82 -42.06
C ASN A 88 -39.13 -27.80 -43.09
N PRO A 89 -39.76 -26.66 -43.48
CA PRO A 89 -39.02 -25.50 -43.97
C PRO A 89 -39.69 -24.11 -43.81
N ARG A 90 -38.89 -23.05 -43.58
CA ARG A 90 -38.65 -21.97 -44.57
C ARG A 90 -37.86 -20.82 -43.92
N THR A 91 -36.60 -20.72 -44.37
CA THR A 91 -35.76 -19.53 -44.30
C THR A 91 -36.20 -18.51 -45.38
N PRO A 92 -35.73 -17.26 -45.30
CA PRO A 92 -34.60 -16.93 -46.17
C PRO A 92 -33.42 -16.22 -45.47
N ALA A 93 -32.23 -16.68 -45.91
CA ALA A 93 -30.96 -15.97 -46.08
C ALA A 93 -30.18 -15.49 -44.85
N ALA A 94 -29.22 -16.34 -44.45
CA ALA A 94 -27.99 -15.96 -43.78
C ALA A 94 -26.99 -15.29 -44.75
N LYS A 95 -26.25 -14.30 -44.25
CA LYS A 95 -24.94 -13.88 -44.74
C LYS A 95 -23.91 -14.16 -43.63
N ASP A 96 -22.78 -14.75 -44.06
CA ASP A 96 -21.48 -15.03 -43.43
C ASP A 96 -21.16 -14.58 -41.99
N PRO A 97 -20.46 -15.41 -41.18
CA PRO A 97 -19.79 -14.96 -39.97
C PRO A 97 -18.45 -14.28 -40.32
N LYS A 98 -18.54 -13.00 -40.65
CA LYS A 98 -17.45 -12.03 -40.49
C LYS A 98 -17.30 -11.74 -38.99
N ALA A 99 -16.08 -11.55 -38.50
CA ALA A 99 -15.78 -11.17 -37.11
C ALA A 99 -16.88 -10.26 -36.52
N GLU A 100 -17.60 -10.74 -35.50
CA GLU A 100 -18.69 -9.99 -34.88
C GLU A 100 -18.11 -8.78 -34.13
N GLN A 101 -18.07 -7.66 -34.84
CA GLN A 101 -18.16 -6.35 -34.21
C GLN A 101 -19.64 -6.16 -33.86
N GLU A 102 -19.96 -6.05 -32.57
CA GLU A 102 -21.33 -5.74 -32.16
C GLU A 102 -21.77 -4.42 -32.81
N GLU A 103 -22.83 -4.47 -33.60
CA GLU A 103 -23.48 -3.26 -34.11
C GLU A 103 -24.31 -2.63 -32.97
N PRO A 104 -24.29 -1.29 -32.82
CA PRO A 104 -25.02 -0.64 -31.74
C PRO A 104 -26.53 -0.79 -31.95
N ILE A 105 -27.24 -1.20 -30.90
CA ILE A 105 -28.71 -1.31 -30.86
C ILE A 105 -29.42 0.06 -30.90
N GLY A 106 -28.67 1.16 -30.90
CA GLY A 106 -29.18 2.53 -31.06
C GLY A 106 -28.13 3.57 -30.70
N PHE A 107 -28.46 4.85 -30.91
CA PHE A 107 -27.58 5.97 -30.56
C PHE A 107 -28.22 6.92 -29.56
N THR A 108 -27.40 7.60 -28.77
CA THR A 108 -27.83 8.72 -27.90
C THR A 108 -26.98 9.93 -28.18
N SER A 109 -27.64 11.09 -28.30
CA SER A 109 -26.93 12.35 -28.54
C SER A 109 -26.41 12.91 -27.22
N HIS A 110 -25.10 13.18 -27.16
CA HIS A 110 -24.43 13.76 -26.00
C HIS A 110 -23.83 15.12 -26.35
N LYS A 111 -24.36 16.20 -25.77
CA LYS A 111 -23.82 17.56 -25.96
C LYS A 111 -22.69 17.83 -24.97
N VAL A 112 -21.49 17.99 -25.50
CA VAL A 112 -20.24 18.18 -24.76
C VAL A 112 -20.30 19.44 -23.91
N ARG A 113 -20.14 19.27 -22.60
CA ARG A 113 -20.09 20.35 -21.60
C ARG A 113 -18.69 20.95 -21.50
N LYS A 114 -18.56 22.07 -20.76
CA LYS A 114 -17.26 22.72 -20.55
C LYS A 114 -16.33 21.75 -19.81
N ARG A 115 -15.12 21.51 -20.35
CA ARG A 115 -14.08 20.61 -19.80
C ARG A 115 -14.39 19.10 -19.79
N GLU A 116 -15.37 18.62 -20.55
CA GLU A 116 -15.53 17.17 -20.76
C GLU A 116 -14.46 16.62 -21.72
N THR A 117 -14.05 15.37 -21.50
CA THR A 117 -13.07 14.64 -22.33
C THR A 117 -13.72 13.38 -22.93
N LEU A 118 -13.17 12.86 -24.03
CA LEU A 118 -13.68 11.63 -24.64
C LEU A 118 -13.65 10.46 -23.66
N TYR A 119 -12.59 10.35 -22.87
CA TYR A 119 -12.48 9.39 -21.77
C TYR A 119 -13.65 9.47 -20.78
N GLY A 120 -13.96 10.68 -20.28
CA GLY A 120 -15.05 10.87 -19.31
C GLY A 120 -16.43 10.56 -19.90
N ILE A 121 -16.62 10.81 -21.20
CA ILE A 121 -17.84 10.45 -21.92
C ILE A 121 -17.91 8.93 -22.14
N ALA A 122 -16.81 8.29 -22.54
CA ALA A 122 -16.70 6.84 -22.73
C ALA A 122 -17.04 6.07 -21.45
N GLN A 123 -16.47 6.48 -20.32
CA GLN A 123 -16.76 5.90 -19.00
C GLN A 123 -18.22 6.08 -18.58
N ARG A 124 -18.79 7.27 -18.80
CA ARG A 124 -20.19 7.55 -18.45
C ARG A 124 -21.17 6.63 -19.19
N TYR A 125 -20.89 6.30 -20.45
CA TYR A 125 -21.74 5.44 -21.27
C TYR A 125 -21.29 3.98 -21.30
N ASN A 126 -20.18 3.64 -20.60
CA ASN A 126 -19.57 2.31 -20.53
C ASN A 126 -19.30 1.72 -21.92
N ILE A 127 -18.60 2.50 -22.75
CA ILE A 127 -18.11 2.16 -24.09
C ILE A 127 -16.66 2.63 -24.22
N THR A 128 -15.95 2.29 -25.30
CA THR A 128 -14.58 2.76 -25.49
C THR A 128 -14.52 4.14 -26.19
N GLU A 129 -13.39 4.85 -26.05
CA GLU A 129 -13.16 6.08 -26.82
C GLU A 129 -13.14 5.82 -28.33
N GLU A 130 -12.68 4.64 -28.73
CA GLU A 130 -12.61 4.22 -30.12
C GLU A 130 -14.03 3.98 -30.69
N ASP A 131 -14.96 3.48 -29.88
CA ASP A 131 -16.37 3.37 -30.25
C ASP A 131 -17.02 4.75 -30.44
N ILE A 132 -16.68 5.74 -29.60
CA ILE A 132 -17.17 7.12 -29.79
C ILE A 132 -16.61 7.72 -31.07
N LYS A 133 -15.29 7.60 -31.32
CA LYS A 133 -14.64 8.16 -32.51
C LYS A 133 -15.14 7.51 -33.80
N ARG A 134 -15.42 6.20 -33.79
CA ARG A 134 -15.94 5.44 -34.94
C ARG A 134 -17.22 6.04 -35.51
N TYR A 135 -18.12 6.53 -34.66
CA TYR A 135 -19.40 7.14 -35.04
C TYR A 135 -19.40 8.68 -35.04
N ASN A 136 -18.25 9.30 -34.73
CA ASN A 136 -18.03 10.74 -34.74
C ASN A 136 -16.66 11.03 -35.39
N ARG A 137 -16.53 10.69 -36.67
CA ARG A 137 -15.23 10.60 -37.37
C ARG A 137 -14.41 11.89 -37.36
N ASP A 138 -15.04 13.04 -37.21
CA ASP A 138 -14.35 14.34 -37.09
C ASP A 138 -13.40 14.38 -35.88
N LEU A 139 -13.61 13.52 -34.87
CA LEU A 139 -12.75 13.40 -33.69
C LEU A 139 -11.39 12.71 -33.96
N TYR A 140 -11.17 12.15 -35.15
CA TYR A 140 -9.85 11.63 -35.55
C TYR A 140 -8.89 12.75 -35.99
N SER A 141 -9.44 13.88 -36.46
CA SER A 141 -8.68 15.02 -36.96
C SER A 141 -8.88 16.29 -36.14
N THR A 142 -9.90 16.33 -35.27
CA THR A 142 -10.21 17.50 -34.44
C THR A 142 -10.34 17.12 -32.96
N GLN A 143 -9.86 18.00 -32.09
CA GLN A 143 -10.05 17.85 -30.64
C GLN A 143 -11.50 18.13 -30.25
N LEU A 144 -11.96 17.48 -29.18
CA LEU A 144 -13.32 17.63 -28.66
C LEU A 144 -13.61 19.08 -28.21
N LYS A 145 -14.64 19.72 -28.79
CA LYS A 145 -15.00 21.13 -28.51
C LYS A 145 -16.27 21.25 -27.67
N LYS A 146 -16.34 22.31 -26.84
CA LYS A 146 -17.54 22.65 -26.06
C LYS A 146 -18.75 22.86 -26.98
N LYS A 147 -19.92 22.38 -26.55
CA LYS A 147 -21.21 22.39 -27.30
C LYS A 147 -21.28 21.46 -28.51
N MET A 148 -20.19 20.74 -28.85
CA MET A 148 -20.22 19.69 -29.86
C MET A 148 -21.23 18.60 -29.45
N VAL A 149 -21.97 18.04 -30.40
CA VAL A 149 -22.96 16.98 -30.13
C VAL A 149 -22.41 15.68 -30.68
N LEU A 150 -22.16 14.71 -29.80
CA LEU A 150 -21.63 13.39 -30.14
C LEU A 150 -22.75 12.36 -30.27
N LYS A 151 -22.64 11.48 -31.26
CA LYS A 151 -23.44 10.26 -31.41
C LYS A 151 -22.82 9.12 -30.60
N ILE A 152 -23.44 8.75 -29.49
CA ILE A 152 -22.93 7.72 -28.59
C ILE A 152 -23.64 6.38 -28.89
N PRO A 153 -22.91 5.32 -29.30
CA PRO A 153 -23.50 4.00 -29.54
C PRO A 153 -23.98 3.34 -28.24
N LYS A 154 -25.11 2.63 -28.30
CA LYS A 154 -25.64 1.79 -27.22
C LYS A 154 -25.52 0.32 -27.61
N TYR A 155 -25.00 -0.52 -26.72
CA TYR A 155 -24.87 -1.97 -26.92
C TYR A 155 -25.78 -2.73 -25.95
N ARG A 156 -26.30 -3.90 -26.37
CA ARG A 156 -27.20 -4.73 -25.56
C ARG A 156 -26.38 -5.46 -24.50
N ARG A 157 -26.60 -5.17 -23.22
CA ARG A 157 -25.88 -5.86 -22.14
C ARG A 157 -26.54 -7.21 -21.85
N VAL A 158 -25.81 -8.29 -22.06
CA VAL A 158 -26.15 -9.62 -21.54
C VAL A 158 -25.53 -9.74 -20.14
N LYS A 159 -26.32 -10.14 -19.13
CA LYS A 159 -25.78 -10.48 -17.80
C LYS A 159 -24.96 -11.77 -17.95
N PRO A 160 -23.77 -11.92 -17.32
CA PRO A 160 -23.01 -13.15 -17.42
C PRO A 160 -23.84 -14.30 -16.84
N SER A 161 -24.20 -15.28 -17.66
CA SER A 161 -24.70 -16.57 -17.20
C SER A 161 -23.53 -17.41 -16.71
N GLU A 162 -23.76 -18.15 -15.64
CA GLU A 162 -22.87 -19.18 -15.12
C GLU A 162 -22.45 -20.15 -16.24
N ASN A 163 -21.16 -20.17 -16.56
CA ASN A 163 -20.55 -21.32 -17.20
C ASN A 163 -20.05 -22.24 -16.09
N THR A 164 -20.64 -23.43 -15.99
CA THR A 164 -20.16 -24.56 -15.20
C THR A 164 -18.69 -24.83 -15.57
N ILE A 165 -17.83 -24.83 -14.56
CA ILE A 165 -16.39 -24.98 -14.67
C ILE A 165 -16.05 -26.48 -14.68
N GLU A 166 -15.41 -26.99 -15.75
CA GLU A 166 -14.94 -28.38 -15.81
C GLU A 166 -13.70 -28.60 -14.90
N GLU A 167 -13.67 -29.71 -14.17
CA GLU A 167 -12.69 -30.03 -13.11
C GLU A 167 -11.26 -30.34 -13.61
N GLY A 168 -11.02 -30.35 -14.93
CA GLY A 168 -9.74 -30.75 -15.54
C GLY A 168 -8.65 -29.66 -15.61
N ASP A 169 -9.04 -28.37 -15.56
CA ASP A 169 -8.19 -27.23 -15.97
C ASP A 169 -7.36 -26.59 -14.84
N TYR A 170 -7.48 -27.09 -13.61
CA TYR A 170 -6.83 -26.51 -12.44
C TYR A 170 -5.96 -27.52 -11.70
N GLU A 171 -4.93 -27.01 -11.04
CA GLU A 171 -4.10 -27.71 -10.06
C GLU A 171 -4.15 -27.00 -8.71
N THR A 172 -3.86 -27.74 -7.64
CA THR A 172 -3.79 -27.20 -6.28
C THR A 172 -2.37 -26.74 -5.99
N TYR A 173 -2.21 -25.48 -5.61
CA TYR A 173 -0.95 -24.86 -5.20
C TYR A 173 -0.95 -24.57 -3.71
N THR A 174 0.06 -25.04 -2.98
CA THR A 174 0.25 -24.77 -1.56
C THR A 174 1.10 -23.52 -1.37
N VAL A 175 0.55 -22.53 -0.65
CA VAL A 175 1.20 -21.23 -0.38
C VAL A 175 2.43 -21.43 0.49
N ALA A 176 3.60 -21.00 0.00
CA ALA A 176 4.83 -21.02 0.79
C ALA A 176 4.92 -19.81 1.75
N ALA A 177 5.80 -19.90 2.74
CA ALA A 177 6.06 -18.81 3.69
C ALA A 177 6.33 -17.49 2.97
N LYS A 178 5.62 -16.43 3.37
CA LYS A 178 5.75 -15.05 2.84
C LYS A 178 5.33 -14.85 1.37
N GLU A 179 4.68 -15.83 0.72
CA GLU A 179 4.06 -15.62 -0.58
C GLU A 179 2.73 -14.82 -0.46
N THR A 180 2.48 -13.97 -1.45
CA THR A 180 1.28 -13.14 -1.58
C THR A 180 0.47 -13.53 -2.81
N ARG A 181 -0.81 -13.12 -2.87
CA ARG A 181 -1.67 -13.33 -4.06
C ARG A 181 -1.00 -12.86 -5.35
N TRP A 182 -0.28 -11.75 -5.29
CA TRP A 182 0.46 -11.20 -6.43
C TRP A 182 1.63 -12.10 -6.84
N SER A 183 2.47 -12.54 -5.91
CA SER A 183 3.62 -13.39 -6.24
C SER A 183 3.21 -14.72 -6.87
N ILE A 184 2.08 -15.30 -6.43
CA ILE A 184 1.56 -16.56 -6.96
C ILE A 184 0.85 -16.32 -8.30
N ALA A 185 0.05 -15.26 -8.44
CA ALA A 185 -0.62 -14.93 -9.69
C ALA A 185 0.39 -14.66 -10.80
N HIS A 186 1.47 -13.93 -10.47
CA HIS A 186 2.59 -13.66 -11.36
C HIS A 186 3.36 -14.93 -11.73
N LYS A 187 3.64 -15.82 -10.77
CA LYS A 187 4.26 -17.15 -11.01
C LYS A 187 3.47 -17.96 -12.03
N TYR A 188 2.14 -17.87 -11.99
CA TYR A 188 1.23 -18.55 -12.91
C TYR A 188 0.89 -17.77 -14.18
N GLY A 189 1.30 -16.50 -14.27
CA GLY A 189 1.03 -15.64 -15.43
C GLY A 189 -0.44 -15.24 -15.58
N ILE A 190 -1.18 -15.17 -14.47
CA ILE A 190 -2.59 -14.76 -14.44
C ILE A 190 -2.78 -13.46 -13.65
N THR A 191 -3.91 -12.78 -13.85
CA THR A 191 -4.26 -11.61 -13.05
C THR A 191 -4.79 -12.03 -11.68
N ILE A 192 -4.70 -11.11 -10.71
CA ILE A 192 -5.28 -11.31 -9.37
C ILE A 192 -6.80 -11.52 -9.50
N ASP A 193 -7.48 -10.76 -10.35
CA ASP A 193 -8.91 -10.91 -10.60
C ASP A 193 -9.25 -12.33 -11.13
N SER A 194 -8.41 -12.89 -12.01
CA SER A 194 -8.55 -14.27 -12.48
C SER A 194 -8.31 -15.27 -11.36
N MET A 195 -7.29 -15.07 -10.51
CA MET A 195 -7.03 -15.93 -9.34
C MET A 195 -8.19 -15.91 -8.33
N GLU A 196 -8.76 -14.74 -8.05
CA GLU A 196 -9.88 -14.58 -7.10
C GLU A 196 -11.17 -15.18 -7.64
N THR A 197 -11.34 -15.22 -8.96
CA THR A 197 -12.43 -15.94 -9.61
C THR A 197 -12.30 -17.45 -9.44
N LEU A 198 -11.07 -17.97 -9.47
CA LEU A 198 -10.77 -19.40 -9.26
C LEU A 198 -10.81 -19.82 -7.78
N ASN A 199 -10.65 -18.86 -6.87
CA ASN A 199 -10.62 -19.09 -5.43
C ASN A 199 -11.63 -18.17 -4.71
N PRO A 200 -12.95 -18.39 -4.87
CA PRO A 200 -13.97 -17.47 -4.37
C PRO A 200 -14.00 -17.34 -2.84
N SER A 201 -13.41 -18.29 -2.12
CA SER A 201 -13.25 -18.30 -0.66
C SER A 201 -12.17 -17.33 -0.16
N LEU A 202 -11.35 -16.77 -1.06
CA LEU A 202 -10.36 -15.76 -0.69
C LEU A 202 -11.04 -14.44 -0.33
N ALA A 203 -10.67 -13.89 0.82
CA ALA A 203 -11.20 -12.62 1.30
C ALA A 203 -10.75 -11.46 0.39
N LYS A 204 -11.67 -10.83 -0.34
CA LYS A 204 -11.41 -9.77 -1.35
C LYS A 204 -10.84 -8.45 -0.79
N ASN A 205 -10.67 -8.36 0.53
CA ASN A 205 -10.24 -7.16 1.25
C ASN A 205 -8.82 -7.27 1.83
N THR A 206 -8.08 -8.33 1.51
CA THR A 206 -6.71 -8.55 1.99
C THR A 206 -5.86 -9.25 0.93
N SER A 207 -4.60 -8.87 0.81
CA SER A 207 -3.62 -9.56 -0.06
C SER A 207 -2.94 -10.75 0.62
N TYR A 208 -3.25 -10.97 1.91
CA TYR A 208 -2.67 -12.02 2.73
C TYR A 208 -3.15 -13.41 2.31
N LEU A 209 -2.22 -14.36 2.33
CA LEU A 209 -2.46 -15.78 2.20
C LEU A 209 -1.79 -16.47 3.39
N ALA A 210 -2.50 -17.37 4.06
CA ALA A 210 -1.90 -18.14 5.14
C ALA A 210 -0.90 -19.14 4.55
N GLU A 211 0.25 -19.28 5.20
CA GLU A 211 1.23 -20.31 4.86
C GLU A 211 0.59 -21.71 4.97
N GLY A 212 0.80 -22.54 3.96
CA GLY A 212 0.17 -23.86 3.85
C GLY A 212 -1.25 -23.85 3.29
N ALA A 213 -1.83 -22.69 2.96
CA ALA A 213 -3.15 -22.63 2.32
C ALA A 213 -3.12 -23.20 0.90
N GLU A 214 -4.18 -23.90 0.52
CA GLU A 214 -4.33 -24.49 -0.82
C GLU A 214 -5.14 -23.57 -1.75
N LEU A 215 -4.61 -23.31 -2.94
CA LEU A 215 -5.22 -22.48 -3.97
C LEU A 215 -5.42 -23.26 -5.28
N LYS A 216 -6.57 -23.10 -5.91
CA LYS A 216 -6.83 -23.55 -7.28
C LYS A 216 -6.19 -22.60 -8.28
N MET A 217 -5.23 -23.10 -9.03
CA MET A 217 -4.49 -22.35 -10.05
C MET A 217 -4.63 -23.04 -11.41
N PRO A 218 -4.61 -22.32 -12.53
CA PRO A 218 -4.77 -22.92 -13.84
C PRO A 218 -3.52 -23.72 -14.22
N LYS A 219 -3.71 -24.93 -14.75
CA LYS A 219 -2.62 -25.73 -15.31
C LYS A 219 -2.04 -25.02 -16.53
N LYS A 220 -0.71 -24.83 -16.57
CA LYS A 220 -0.05 -24.32 -17.78
C LYS A 220 -0.04 -25.42 -18.85
N ALA A 221 -0.55 -25.10 -20.04
CA ALA A 221 -0.67 -26.04 -21.15
C ALA A 221 0.69 -26.63 -21.57
N GLY A 222 0.88 -27.94 -21.38
CA GLY A 222 2.09 -28.68 -21.74
C GLY A 222 2.75 -29.45 -20.59
N SER A 223 2.37 -29.18 -19.34
CA SER A 223 2.93 -29.86 -18.17
C SER A 223 2.13 -31.13 -17.83
N SER A 224 2.28 -32.19 -18.62
CA SER A 224 1.78 -33.51 -18.25
C SER A 224 2.64 -34.65 -18.79
N VAL A 225 3.88 -34.77 -18.30
CA VAL A 225 4.51 -36.08 -17.99
C VAL A 225 5.54 -35.82 -16.88
N GLN A 226 5.49 -36.58 -15.79
CA GLN A 226 6.46 -36.51 -14.70
C GLN A 226 7.88 -36.90 -15.18
N ASN A 227 8.88 -36.12 -14.75
CA ASN A 227 10.33 -36.32 -14.89
C ASN A 227 10.96 -36.06 -16.27
N GLN A 228 10.94 -34.81 -16.73
CA GLN A 228 11.99 -34.31 -17.64
C GLN A 228 12.46 -32.91 -17.21
N VAL A 229 13.76 -32.80 -16.89
CA VAL A 229 14.46 -31.52 -16.71
C VAL A 229 14.49 -30.84 -18.07
N THR A 230 13.70 -29.78 -18.27
CA THR A 230 13.67 -29.02 -19.53
C THR A 230 14.56 -27.80 -19.40
N GLU A 231 15.68 -27.81 -20.11
CA GLU A 231 16.47 -26.60 -20.39
C GLU A 231 15.65 -25.72 -21.35
N LEU A 232 15.51 -24.43 -21.01
CA LEU A 232 14.78 -23.45 -21.82
C LEU A 232 15.65 -23.01 -23.01
N PHE A 233 15.06 -22.85 -24.21
CA PHE A 233 15.77 -22.39 -25.41
C PHE A 233 15.04 -21.20 -26.06
N LEU A 234 15.80 -20.16 -26.44
CA LEU A 234 15.35 -19.02 -27.24
C LEU A 234 15.44 -19.37 -28.74
N SER A 235 14.36 -19.15 -29.50
CA SER A 235 14.39 -19.27 -30.96
C SER A 235 14.77 -17.93 -31.60
N TYR A 236 15.88 -17.91 -32.35
CA TYR A 236 16.46 -16.70 -32.93
C TYR A 236 16.54 -16.82 -34.46
N SER A 237 15.95 -15.86 -35.18
CA SER A 237 16.08 -15.77 -36.64
C SER A 237 17.36 -15.03 -37.02
N VAL A 238 18.20 -15.68 -37.80
CA VAL A 238 19.54 -15.22 -38.20
C VAL A 238 19.42 -14.09 -39.23
N PRO A 239 19.80 -12.85 -38.90
CA PRO A 239 19.75 -11.73 -39.84
C PRO A 239 20.84 -11.82 -40.91
N ALA A 240 20.76 -10.96 -41.93
CA ALA A 240 21.79 -10.81 -42.96
C ALA A 240 23.18 -10.59 -42.36
N LYS A 241 24.18 -11.33 -42.85
CA LYS A 241 25.61 -11.24 -42.44
C LYS A 241 25.94 -11.65 -41.00
N MET A 242 25.00 -12.28 -40.27
CA MET A 242 25.24 -12.81 -38.93
C MET A 242 26.12 -14.07 -38.98
N ASN A 243 27.13 -14.18 -38.11
CA ASN A 243 28.00 -15.36 -38.01
C ASN A 243 28.09 -15.92 -36.57
N PHE A 244 28.70 -17.09 -36.41
CA PHE A 244 28.81 -17.77 -35.10
C PHE A 244 29.48 -16.92 -34.04
N TYR A 245 30.59 -16.25 -34.36
CA TYR A 245 31.30 -15.39 -33.40
C TYR A 245 30.39 -14.27 -32.84
N GLN A 246 29.54 -13.68 -33.69
CA GLN A 246 28.59 -12.66 -33.26
C GLN A 246 27.45 -13.24 -32.40
N LEU A 247 27.02 -14.48 -32.67
CA LEU A 247 26.03 -15.18 -31.85
C LEU A 247 26.60 -15.53 -30.48
N GLU A 248 27.84 -16.03 -30.44
CA GLU A 248 28.52 -16.35 -29.18
C GLU A 248 28.63 -15.12 -28.28
N LYS A 249 29.07 -13.99 -28.83
CA LYS A 249 29.20 -12.74 -28.06
C LYS A 249 27.84 -12.17 -27.62
N LYS A 250 26.79 -12.33 -28.44
CA LYS A 250 25.46 -11.77 -28.17
C LYS A 250 24.69 -12.56 -27.12
N PHE A 251 24.81 -13.89 -27.14
CA PHE A 251 24.04 -14.78 -26.27
C PHE A 251 24.88 -15.47 -25.21
N ASN A 252 26.21 -15.27 -25.23
CA ASN A 252 27.17 -15.89 -24.33
C ASN A 252 27.11 -17.43 -24.32
N VAL A 253 26.85 -18.03 -25.49
CA VAL A 253 26.78 -19.48 -25.72
C VAL A 253 27.81 -19.85 -26.77
N LYS A 254 28.56 -20.94 -26.60
CA LYS A 254 29.56 -21.35 -27.58
C LYS A 254 28.94 -21.92 -28.87
N SER A 255 29.62 -21.74 -29.98
CA SER A 255 29.14 -22.09 -31.32
C SER A 255 28.97 -23.59 -31.53
N ASP A 256 29.80 -24.42 -30.89
CA ASP A 256 29.64 -25.88 -30.85
C ASP A 256 28.33 -26.29 -30.16
N GLU A 257 27.97 -25.61 -29.07
CA GLU A 257 26.72 -25.82 -28.36
C GLU A 257 25.51 -25.38 -29.20
N ILE A 258 25.62 -24.27 -29.93
CA ILE A 258 24.59 -23.81 -30.89
C ILE A 258 24.43 -24.80 -32.05
N VAL A 259 25.52 -25.30 -32.63
CA VAL A 259 25.47 -26.27 -33.73
C VAL A 259 24.90 -27.60 -33.24
N ARG A 260 25.25 -28.05 -32.03
CA ARG A 260 24.70 -29.28 -31.44
C ARG A 260 23.19 -29.23 -31.28
N LEU A 261 22.65 -28.06 -30.93
CA LEU A 261 21.21 -27.85 -30.75
C LEU A 261 20.47 -27.59 -32.07
N ASN A 262 21.20 -27.35 -33.16
CA ASN A 262 20.66 -27.05 -34.49
C ASN A 262 21.47 -27.80 -35.57
N PRO A 263 21.39 -29.15 -35.62
CA PRO A 263 22.19 -29.97 -36.51
C PRO A 263 21.95 -29.66 -38.00
N GLU A 264 20.79 -29.09 -38.37
CA GLU A 264 20.50 -28.64 -39.74
C GLU A 264 21.47 -27.56 -40.27
N ILE A 265 22.21 -26.89 -39.39
CA ILE A 265 23.28 -25.96 -39.76
C ILE A 265 24.39 -26.70 -40.51
N SER A 266 24.81 -27.87 -40.00
CA SER A 266 25.88 -28.67 -40.60
C SER A 266 25.43 -29.31 -41.91
N GLU A 267 24.18 -29.79 -41.97
CA GLU A 267 23.59 -30.40 -43.17
C GLU A 267 23.42 -29.42 -44.33
N ARG A 268 23.27 -28.12 -44.03
CA ARG A 268 23.08 -27.06 -45.04
C ARG A 268 24.36 -26.29 -45.38
N GLY A 269 25.51 -26.75 -44.88
CA GLY A 269 26.83 -26.18 -45.17
C GLY A 269 27.15 -24.89 -44.40
N GLY A 270 26.56 -24.68 -43.23
CA GLY A 270 26.82 -23.53 -42.35
C GLY A 270 25.59 -22.65 -42.07
N LEU A 271 25.79 -21.64 -41.22
CA LEU A 271 24.74 -20.70 -40.81
C LEU A 271 24.33 -19.79 -41.98
N LYS A 272 23.02 -19.73 -42.28
CA LYS A 272 22.48 -18.93 -43.40
C LYS A 272 21.48 -17.89 -42.91
N GLU A 273 21.42 -16.78 -43.63
CA GLU A 273 20.44 -15.70 -43.40
C GLU A 273 18.99 -16.24 -43.48
N GLY A 274 18.14 -15.81 -42.54
CA GLY A 274 16.75 -16.21 -42.40
C GLY A 274 16.54 -17.56 -41.70
N MET A 275 17.62 -18.27 -41.35
CA MET A 275 17.54 -19.52 -40.58
C MET A 275 17.08 -19.23 -39.14
N VAL A 276 16.15 -20.01 -38.60
CA VAL A 276 15.75 -19.90 -37.19
C VAL A 276 16.50 -20.97 -36.41
N ILE A 277 17.33 -20.53 -35.46
CA ILE A 277 18.16 -21.39 -34.62
C ILE A 277 17.72 -21.33 -33.16
N ARG A 278 17.87 -22.43 -32.44
CA ARG A 278 17.59 -22.58 -31.00
C ARG A 278 18.85 -22.32 -30.21
N ILE A 279 18.78 -21.36 -29.29
CA ILE A 279 19.90 -20.95 -28.44
C ILE A 279 19.51 -21.26 -26.99
N PRO A 280 20.34 -21.99 -26.22
CA PRO A 280 20.03 -22.32 -24.83
C PRO A 280 19.99 -21.05 -23.97
N GLU A 281 18.91 -20.91 -23.21
CA GLU A 281 18.72 -19.81 -22.28
C GLU A 281 19.34 -20.24 -20.94
N ARG A 282 20.60 -19.89 -20.73
CA ARG A 282 21.21 -20.06 -19.40
C ARG A 282 20.50 -19.10 -18.46
N LYS A 283 19.80 -19.65 -17.47
CA LYS A 283 19.33 -18.89 -16.31
C LYS A 283 20.53 -18.15 -15.74
N VAL A 284 20.52 -16.83 -15.81
CA VAL A 284 21.25 -16.05 -14.82
C VAL A 284 20.53 -16.36 -13.52
N GLU A 285 21.20 -17.04 -12.60
CA GLU A 285 20.71 -17.15 -11.24
C GLU A 285 20.50 -15.72 -10.73
N THR A 286 19.24 -15.30 -10.70
CA THR A 286 18.85 -14.19 -9.85
C THR A 286 19.07 -14.70 -8.45
N GLY A 287 20.24 -14.41 -7.90
CA GLY A 287 20.57 -14.67 -6.51
C GLY A 287 19.40 -14.23 -5.64
N GLU A 288 19.17 -15.01 -4.58
CA GLU A 288 18.16 -14.78 -3.55
C GLU A 288 17.80 -13.29 -3.47
N VAL A 289 16.56 -12.95 -3.83
CA VAL A 289 16.07 -11.58 -3.71
C VAL A 289 15.95 -11.31 -2.22
N ASN A 290 17.05 -10.82 -1.65
CA ASN A 290 17.05 -10.28 -0.31
C ASN A 290 16.19 -9.01 -0.33
N THR A 291 14.98 -9.12 0.20
CA THR A 291 14.00 -8.03 0.30
C THR A 291 14.38 -7.00 1.38
N ASP A 292 15.45 -7.21 2.14
CA ASP A 292 15.79 -6.34 3.26
C ASP A 292 16.41 -5.00 2.80
N ASN A 293 16.97 -4.98 1.59
CA ASN A 293 17.77 -3.86 1.06
C ASN A 293 17.08 -3.06 -0.06
N TYR A 294 15.87 -3.44 -0.48
CA TYR A 294 15.19 -2.82 -1.62
C TYR A 294 13.75 -2.38 -1.29
N ILE A 295 13.31 -1.32 -1.98
CA ILE A 295 11.94 -0.80 -1.98
C ILE A 295 11.45 -0.68 -3.43
N PHE A 296 10.15 -0.47 -3.62
CA PHE A 296 9.47 -0.51 -4.91
C PHE A 296 8.65 0.76 -5.13
N TYR A 297 8.76 1.38 -6.30
CA TYR A 297 8.09 2.65 -6.65
C TYR A 297 7.17 2.46 -7.85
N GLU A 298 5.87 2.74 -7.70
CA GLU A 298 4.93 2.74 -8.83
C GLU A 298 4.99 4.07 -9.60
N VAL A 299 5.28 3.99 -10.89
CA VAL A 299 5.36 5.12 -11.81
C VAL A 299 3.96 5.69 -12.05
N LYS A 300 3.77 6.97 -11.72
CA LYS A 300 2.50 7.66 -11.90
C LYS A 300 2.29 8.16 -13.33
N PRO A 301 1.02 8.39 -13.76
CA PRO A 301 0.72 9.03 -15.03
C PRO A 301 1.47 10.36 -15.21
N LYS A 302 2.01 10.59 -16.41
CA LYS A 302 2.76 11.80 -16.81
C LYS A 302 4.16 11.99 -16.19
N GLN A 303 4.68 11.00 -15.45
CA GLN A 303 6.09 11.01 -15.05
C GLN A 303 7.01 10.71 -16.24
N THR A 304 8.16 11.37 -16.24
CA THR A 304 9.24 11.16 -17.21
C THR A 304 10.46 10.58 -16.50
N GLU A 305 11.32 9.88 -17.23
CA GLU A 305 12.59 9.34 -16.72
C GLU A 305 13.42 10.40 -16.00
N PHE A 306 13.49 11.61 -16.56
CA PHE A 306 14.18 12.75 -15.97
C PHE A 306 13.54 13.28 -14.69
N SER A 307 12.20 13.40 -14.66
CA SER A 307 11.49 13.81 -13.44
C SER A 307 11.61 12.77 -12.33
N LEU A 308 11.73 11.49 -12.70
CA LEU A 308 11.78 10.38 -11.77
C LEU A 308 13.16 10.23 -11.14
N THR A 309 14.23 10.24 -11.93
CA THR A 309 15.62 10.18 -11.43
C THR A 309 15.96 11.38 -10.54
N ARG A 310 15.53 12.58 -10.92
CA ARG A 310 15.68 13.79 -10.08
C ARG A 310 14.93 13.65 -8.75
N LYS A 311 13.72 13.10 -8.78
CA LYS A 311 12.88 12.94 -7.59
C LYS A 311 13.37 11.84 -6.65
N LEU A 312 13.93 10.77 -7.20
CA LEU A 312 14.43 9.61 -6.46
C LEU A 312 15.90 9.75 -6.05
N GLY A 313 16.61 10.78 -6.52
CA GLY A 313 18.02 10.99 -6.19
C GLY A 313 18.97 9.90 -6.74
N ILE A 314 18.52 9.11 -7.73
CA ILE A 314 19.26 8.02 -8.35
C ILE A 314 19.53 8.32 -9.82
N SER A 315 20.71 7.96 -10.34
CA SER A 315 21.00 8.15 -11.76
C SER A 315 20.14 7.24 -12.64
N TYR A 316 19.88 7.65 -13.89
CA TYR A 316 19.16 6.79 -14.84
C TYR A 316 19.90 5.47 -15.08
N THR A 317 21.23 5.50 -15.08
CA THR A 317 22.09 4.32 -15.26
C THR A 317 21.94 3.31 -14.11
N GLU A 318 21.90 3.77 -12.87
CA GLU A 318 21.67 2.90 -11.70
C GLU A 318 20.22 2.41 -11.65
N LEU A 319 19.26 3.27 -11.98
CA LEU A 319 17.85 2.91 -12.04
C LEU A 319 17.59 1.84 -13.12
N LEU A 320 18.23 1.95 -14.28
CA LEU A 320 18.18 0.99 -15.38
C LEU A 320 18.89 -0.33 -15.03
N ALA A 321 19.96 -0.29 -14.25
CA ALA A 321 20.66 -1.48 -13.76
C ALA A 321 19.77 -2.29 -12.80
N LEU A 322 19.02 -1.61 -11.94
CA LEU A 322 18.06 -2.24 -11.04
C LEU A 322 16.76 -2.67 -11.73
N ASN A 323 16.42 -2.02 -12.85
CA ASN A 323 15.18 -2.24 -13.60
C ASN A 323 15.45 -2.35 -15.11
N PRO A 324 15.97 -3.50 -15.59
CA PRO A 324 16.34 -3.67 -17.00
C PRO A 324 15.20 -3.43 -18.00
N ASP A 325 13.95 -3.61 -17.57
CA ASP A 325 12.75 -3.38 -18.37
C ASP A 325 12.53 -1.91 -18.75
N LEU A 326 13.20 -0.97 -18.06
CA LEU A 326 13.18 0.46 -18.42
C LEU A 326 13.78 0.73 -19.81
N LYS A 327 14.55 -0.20 -20.38
CA LYS A 327 15.02 -0.12 -21.78
C LYS A 327 13.87 0.01 -22.79
N ASN A 328 12.67 -0.44 -22.41
CA ASN A 328 11.46 -0.37 -23.24
C ASN A 328 10.64 0.91 -23.00
N GLY A 329 11.19 1.87 -22.26
CA GLY A 329 10.57 3.15 -21.91
C GLY A 329 9.72 3.09 -20.65
N LEU A 330 9.68 4.22 -19.93
CA LEU A 330 8.90 4.39 -18.70
C LEU A 330 7.38 4.43 -18.98
N LYS A 331 6.61 3.56 -18.34
CA LYS A 331 5.14 3.49 -18.47
C LYS A 331 4.45 3.77 -17.14
N ALA A 332 3.31 4.47 -17.18
CA ALA A 332 2.46 4.64 -16.00
C ALA A 332 1.97 3.26 -15.49
N GLY A 333 2.02 3.05 -14.18
CA GLY A 333 1.75 1.77 -13.52
C GLY A 333 2.94 0.80 -13.47
N MET A 334 4.09 1.15 -14.06
CA MET A 334 5.31 0.35 -13.96
C MET A 334 5.87 0.44 -12.54
N VAL A 335 6.34 -0.68 -11.97
CA VAL A 335 6.91 -0.71 -10.61
C VAL A 335 8.42 -0.85 -10.71
N LEU A 336 9.15 0.08 -10.08
CA LEU A 336 10.61 0.14 -10.10
C LEU A 336 11.21 -0.28 -8.77
N LYS A 337 12.18 -1.18 -8.80
CA LYS A 337 13.06 -1.56 -7.71
C LYS A 337 14.08 -0.46 -7.43
N LEU A 338 14.20 -0.06 -6.16
CA LEU A 338 15.09 0.99 -5.66
C LEU A 338 15.86 0.50 -4.43
N PRO A 339 17.09 0.99 -4.16
CA PRO A 339 17.82 0.68 -2.94
C PRO A 339 17.24 1.45 -1.74
N LYS A 340 17.16 0.81 -0.57
CA LYS A 340 16.56 1.36 0.66
C LYS A 340 17.32 2.56 1.25
N GLU A 341 18.62 2.68 0.95
CA GLU A 341 19.50 3.73 1.46
C GLU A 341 19.28 5.11 0.79
N GLN A 342 18.53 5.16 -0.33
CA GLN A 342 18.30 6.38 -1.12
C GLN A 342 16.87 6.96 -0.97
N THR A 343 16.23 6.76 0.19
CA THR A 343 14.79 7.05 0.38
C THR A 343 14.38 8.50 0.54
N GLY A 344 15.28 9.49 0.63
CA GLY A 344 14.88 10.90 0.79
C GLY A 344 13.71 11.11 1.77
N ASP A 345 12.70 11.90 1.38
CA ASP A 345 11.49 12.23 2.18
C ASP A 345 10.31 11.22 2.04
N PHE A 346 10.54 10.00 1.54
CA PHE A 346 9.46 9.05 1.21
C PHE A 346 9.00 8.18 2.40
N GLU A 347 7.69 7.89 2.45
CA GLU A 347 7.13 6.86 3.35
C GLU A 347 7.17 5.49 2.68
N VAL A 348 7.77 4.51 3.36
CA VAL A 348 7.81 3.11 2.92
C VAL A 348 6.76 2.30 3.67
N ARG A 349 5.75 1.78 2.95
CA ARG A 349 4.77 0.81 3.50
C ARG A 349 4.86 -0.49 2.72
N ASN A 350 5.16 -1.60 3.40
CA ASN A 350 5.29 -2.94 2.78
C ASN A 350 6.25 -2.95 1.56
N ALA A 351 7.40 -2.31 1.71
CA ALA A 351 8.40 -2.11 0.66
C ALA A 351 7.92 -1.28 -0.55
N LEU A 352 6.73 -0.67 -0.55
CA LEU A 352 6.30 0.29 -1.56
C LEU A 352 6.54 1.74 -1.10
N VAL A 353 7.20 2.53 -1.94
CA VAL A 353 7.33 3.98 -1.80
C VAL A 353 5.99 4.60 -2.21
N LEU A 354 5.23 5.05 -1.21
CA LEU A 354 4.07 5.88 -1.46
C LEU A 354 4.55 7.32 -1.58
N ASP A 355 4.28 7.94 -2.72
CA ASP A 355 4.33 9.40 -2.81
C ASP A 355 3.48 9.98 -1.67
N LYS A 356 4.03 10.91 -0.88
CA LYS A 356 3.22 11.79 -0.04
C LYS A 356 2.17 12.42 -0.95
N ILE A 357 0.91 12.00 -0.82
CA ILE A 357 -0.20 12.63 -1.54
C ILE A 357 -0.26 14.04 -1.01
N ASN A 358 0.22 15.01 -1.80
CA ASN A 358 -0.01 16.39 -1.47
C ASN A 358 -1.50 16.64 -1.71
N LEU A 359 -2.26 16.59 -0.63
CA LEU A 359 -3.71 16.78 -0.62
C LEU A 359 -4.10 18.05 -1.38
N LEU A 360 -3.27 19.09 -1.30
CA LEU A 360 -3.46 20.38 -1.98
C LEU A 360 -3.50 20.28 -3.51
N ASP A 361 -2.74 19.35 -4.10
CA ASP A 361 -2.61 19.24 -5.55
C ASP A 361 -3.76 18.43 -6.18
N SER A 362 -4.56 17.74 -5.35
CA SER A 362 -5.60 16.81 -5.79
C SER A 362 -7.00 17.15 -5.27
N ILE A 363 -7.19 18.35 -4.71
CA ILE A 363 -8.46 18.79 -4.14
C ILE A 363 -9.54 18.89 -5.22
N ASN A 364 -10.72 18.32 -4.96
CA ASN A 364 -11.91 18.60 -5.73
C ASN A 364 -12.74 19.70 -5.08
N VAL A 365 -12.57 20.94 -5.55
CA VAL A 365 -13.31 22.13 -5.05
C VAL A 365 -14.83 22.06 -5.24
N ALA A 366 -15.34 21.10 -6.04
CA ALA A 366 -16.77 20.87 -6.15
C ALA A 366 -17.34 20.09 -4.96
N ASN A 367 -16.49 19.42 -4.17
CA ASN A 367 -16.91 18.81 -2.93
C ASN A 367 -17.07 19.90 -1.88
N THR A 368 -18.26 20.00 -1.28
CA THR A 368 -18.57 20.94 -0.21
C THR A 368 -18.91 20.16 1.06
N PRO A 369 -17.91 19.76 1.87
CA PRO A 369 -18.16 18.97 3.06
C PRO A 369 -19.04 19.73 4.07
N LYS A 370 -19.91 19.01 4.77
CA LYS A 370 -20.69 19.55 5.89
C LYS A 370 -20.16 19.01 7.21
N LEU A 371 -19.66 19.88 8.08
CA LEU A 371 -19.08 19.53 9.36
C LEU A 371 -20.00 19.90 10.52
N MET A 372 -20.06 19.01 11.52
CA MET A 372 -20.64 19.31 12.81
C MET A 372 -19.54 19.43 13.85
N PHE A 373 -19.40 20.58 14.52
CA PHE A 373 -18.64 20.69 15.76
C PHE A 373 -19.57 20.43 16.92
N MET A 374 -19.30 19.39 17.71
CA MET A 374 -20.02 19.10 18.93
C MET A 374 -19.06 19.23 20.10
N LEU A 375 -18.91 20.45 20.62
CA LEU A 375 -17.91 20.80 21.63
C LEU A 375 -18.61 21.38 22.88
N PRO A 376 -18.14 21.07 24.10
CA PRO A 376 -18.72 21.57 25.33
C PRO A 376 -18.25 23.01 25.59
N PHE A 377 -18.82 23.97 24.88
CA PHE A 377 -18.57 25.39 25.11
C PHE A 377 -19.01 25.85 26.49
N ARG A 378 -19.90 25.09 27.16
CA ARG A 378 -20.41 25.39 28.51
C ARG A 378 -21.07 26.77 28.58
N THR A 379 -21.80 27.17 27.53
CA THR A 379 -22.52 28.45 27.54
C THR A 379 -23.60 28.46 28.63
N ASP A 380 -24.05 27.29 29.10
CA ASP A 380 -24.92 27.10 30.26
C ASP A 380 -24.33 27.61 31.59
N ARG A 381 -23.01 27.80 31.65
CA ARG A 381 -22.28 28.25 32.84
C ARG A 381 -21.64 29.61 32.66
N MET A 382 -21.86 30.28 31.54
CA MET A 382 -21.27 31.59 31.25
C MET A 382 -22.31 32.68 31.45
N ASP A 383 -21.89 33.76 32.10
CA ASP A 383 -22.70 34.96 32.26
C ASP A 383 -22.25 35.98 31.20
N ALA A 384 -23.04 36.09 30.12
CA ALA A 384 -22.73 36.99 29.00
C ALA A 384 -22.69 38.46 29.44
N ASP A 385 -23.36 38.81 30.54
CA ASP A 385 -23.47 40.18 31.04
C ASP A 385 -22.27 40.57 31.92
N ASN A 386 -21.48 39.59 32.38
CA ASN A 386 -20.28 39.83 33.18
C ASN A 386 -19.02 39.27 32.51
N ARG A 387 -18.37 40.11 31.71
CA ARG A 387 -17.12 39.78 31.00
C ARG A 387 -16.02 39.29 31.94
N ALA A 388 -15.80 39.95 33.08
CA ALA A 388 -14.71 39.60 34.00
C ALA A 388 -14.92 38.22 34.62
N ASN A 389 -16.15 37.93 35.04
CA ASN A 389 -16.52 36.63 35.58
C ASN A 389 -16.38 35.53 34.52
N THR A 390 -16.90 35.77 33.31
CA THR A 390 -16.81 34.82 32.20
C THR A 390 -15.36 34.51 31.80
N VAL A 391 -14.47 35.51 31.75
CA VAL A 391 -13.03 35.29 31.52
C VAL A 391 -12.42 34.41 32.63
N SER A 392 -12.67 34.74 33.90
CA SER A 392 -12.19 33.94 35.04
C SER A 392 -12.72 32.50 35.00
N MET A 393 -13.98 32.31 34.65
CA MET A 393 -14.58 30.98 34.52
C MET A 393 -13.94 30.18 33.38
N ILE A 394 -13.72 30.79 32.21
CA ILE A 394 -13.04 30.13 31.08
C ILE A 394 -11.62 29.71 31.46
N GLN A 395 -10.86 30.59 32.12
CA GLN A 395 -9.48 30.30 32.52
C GLN A 395 -9.40 29.15 33.54
N LYS A 396 -10.36 29.07 34.47
CA LYS A 396 -10.41 28.00 35.48
C LYS A 396 -10.95 26.68 34.94
N ARG A 397 -11.66 26.70 33.81
CA ARG A 397 -12.35 25.54 33.25
C ARG A 397 -11.58 24.93 32.09
N ARG A 398 -10.97 23.78 32.34
CA ARG A 398 -10.25 23.02 31.33
C ARG A 398 -11.12 22.61 30.13
N ASP A 399 -12.37 22.23 30.36
CA ASP A 399 -13.31 21.81 29.30
C ASP A 399 -13.65 22.94 28.33
N ALA A 400 -13.97 24.12 28.86
CA ALA A 400 -14.25 25.31 28.07
C ALA A 400 -12.98 25.81 27.34
N ASN A 401 -11.83 25.80 28.01
CA ASN A 401 -10.55 26.18 27.43
C ASN A 401 -10.19 25.29 26.21
N ILE A 402 -10.24 23.96 26.36
CA ILE A 402 -9.99 23.02 25.24
C ILE A 402 -10.97 23.28 24.09
N SER A 403 -12.26 23.45 24.39
CA SER A 403 -13.30 23.68 23.37
C SER A 403 -13.05 24.96 22.58
N LEU A 404 -12.74 26.05 23.28
CA LEU A 404 -12.47 27.35 22.67
C LEU A 404 -11.17 27.33 21.86
N GLY A 405 -10.11 26.70 22.36
CA GLY A 405 -8.86 26.53 21.62
C GLY A 405 -9.09 25.72 20.34
N LEU A 406 -9.69 24.53 20.43
CA LEU A 406 -10.01 23.71 19.25
C LEU A 406 -10.83 24.48 18.22
N TYR A 407 -11.86 25.22 18.66
CA TYR A 407 -12.72 25.96 17.77
C TYR A 407 -12.05 27.19 17.17
N SER A 408 -11.29 27.98 17.94
CA SER A 408 -10.58 29.16 17.44
C SER A 408 -9.52 28.77 16.40
N GLY A 409 -8.81 27.66 16.61
CA GLY A 409 -7.91 27.05 15.64
C GLY A 409 -8.63 26.61 14.37
N ALA A 410 -9.76 25.91 14.52
CA ALA A 410 -10.59 25.46 13.40
C ALA A 410 -11.08 26.62 12.53
N LEU A 411 -11.46 27.75 13.14
CA LEU A 411 -11.87 28.94 12.41
C LEU A 411 -10.76 29.49 11.48
N ILE A 412 -9.50 29.51 11.94
CA ILE A 412 -8.36 29.92 11.09
C ILE A 412 -8.12 28.89 9.98
N ALA A 413 -8.34 27.60 10.23
CA ALA A 413 -8.21 26.56 9.21
C ALA A 413 -9.27 26.74 8.12
N LEU A 414 -10.54 26.95 8.50
CA LEU A 414 -11.64 27.19 7.57
C LEU A 414 -11.40 28.43 6.71
N ASP A 415 -10.93 29.55 7.29
CA ASP A 415 -10.53 30.74 6.52
C ASP A 415 -9.41 30.39 5.51
N SER A 416 -8.40 29.64 5.96
CA SER A 416 -7.27 29.24 5.11
C SER A 416 -7.70 28.32 3.97
N LEU A 417 -8.68 27.45 4.20
CA LEU A 417 -9.24 26.53 3.18
C LEU A 417 -10.16 27.27 2.21
N ALA A 418 -10.89 28.28 2.68
CA ALA A 418 -11.70 29.14 1.83
C ALA A 418 -10.84 29.95 0.85
N GLU A 419 -9.66 30.41 1.27
CA GLU A 419 -8.65 31.04 0.38
C GLU A 419 -8.17 30.08 -0.73
N LEU A 420 -8.23 28.76 -0.50
CA LEU A 420 -7.93 27.71 -1.50
C LEU A 420 -9.14 27.37 -2.40
N GLY A 421 -10.28 28.05 -2.21
CA GLY A 421 -11.51 27.80 -2.96
C GLY A 421 -12.34 26.62 -2.44
N ILE A 422 -12.03 26.08 -1.26
CA ILE A 422 -12.80 25.00 -0.65
C ILE A 422 -13.95 25.61 0.14
N SER A 423 -15.18 25.24 -0.21
CA SER A 423 -16.37 25.63 0.55
C SER A 423 -16.74 24.56 1.56
N VAL A 424 -16.95 24.93 2.82
CA VAL A 424 -17.34 24.03 3.91
C VAL A 424 -18.59 24.58 4.58
N ASP A 425 -19.61 23.75 4.74
CA ASP A 425 -20.79 24.06 5.56
C ASP A 425 -20.50 23.60 7.00
N VAL A 426 -20.67 24.49 7.99
CA VAL A 426 -20.28 24.22 9.38
C VAL A 426 -21.44 24.51 10.30
N LYS A 427 -21.77 23.55 11.18
CA LYS A 427 -22.70 23.73 12.30
C LYS A 427 -22.00 23.44 13.62
N SER A 428 -22.11 24.36 14.57
CA SER A 428 -21.51 24.23 15.90
C SER A 428 -22.60 24.07 16.96
N LEU A 429 -22.45 23.09 17.84
CA LEU A 429 -23.45 22.69 18.84
C LEU A 429 -22.77 22.50 20.19
N ASP A 430 -23.30 23.19 21.22
CA ASP A 430 -22.83 23.03 22.60
C ASP A 430 -23.48 21.81 23.27
N ASN A 431 -22.71 20.75 23.43
CA ASN A 431 -23.17 19.54 24.11
C ASN A 431 -23.04 19.62 25.65
N GLN A 432 -22.50 20.72 26.18
CA GLN A 432 -22.43 21.05 27.61
C GLN A 432 -21.73 19.99 28.47
N LEU A 433 -20.90 19.11 27.87
CA LEU A 433 -20.27 17.97 28.53
C LEU A 433 -21.31 17.05 29.20
N SER A 434 -22.45 16.86 28.54
CA SER A 434 -23.60 16.12 29.09
C SER A 434 -24.11 15.08 28.07
N PRO A 435 -24.06 13.78 28.39
CA PRO A 435 -24.59 12.73 27.52
C PRO A 435 -26.08 12.89 27.20
N LEU A 436 -26.87 13.42 28.14
CA LEU A 436 -28.29 13.71 27.93
C LEU A 436 -28.49 14.86 26.93
N LYS A 437 -27.67 15.92 27.05
CA LYS A 437 -27.71 17.03 26.10
C LYS A 437 -27.24 16.58 24.72
N THR A 438 -26.15 15.81 24.64
CA THR A 438 -25.67 15.15 23.44
C THR A 438 -26.80 14.35 22.76
N LYS A 439 -27.49 13.47 23.52
CA LYS A 439 -28.59 12.66 23.00
C LYS A 439 -29.75 13.50 22.45
N SER A 440 -30.15 14.56 23.15
CA SER A 440 -31.24 15.46 22.69
C SER A 440 -30.87 16.19 21.40
N ILE A 441 -29.63 16.67 21.28
CA ILE A 441 -29.11 17.27 20.05
C ILE A 441 -29.17 16.25 18.90
N LEU A 442 -28.66 15.03 19.10
CA LEU A 442 -28.63 13.99 18.06
C LEU A 442 -30.02 13.49 17.64
N ILE A 443 -31.05 13.65 18.47
CA ILE A 443 -32.45 13.36 18.09
C ILE A 443 -33.00 14.46 17.18
N SER A 444 -32.63 15.72 17.43
CA SER A 444 -33.09 16.86 16.62
C SER A 444 -32.33 17.05 15.30
N GLU A 445 -31.16 16.44 15.16
CA GLU A 445 -30.28 16.60 14.00
C GLU A 445 -30.36 15.39 13.06
N ASP A 446 -30.42 15.67 11.76
CA ASP A 446 -30.28 14.64 10.71
C ASP A 446 -28.80 14.43 10.37
N LEU A 447 -28.20 13.41 10.99
CA LEU A 447 -26.78 13.10 10.82
C LEU A 447 -26.41 12.71 9.39
N SER A 448 -27.35 12.19 8.58
CA SER A 448 -27.08 11.76 7.21
C SER A 448 -26.60 12.89 6.28
N LYS A 449 -26.84 14.14 6.67
CA LYS A 449 -26.42 15.34 5.93
C LYS A 449 -24.96 15.74 6.19
N TYR A 450 -24.33 15.20 7.22
CA TYR A 450 -22.99 15.60 7.63
C TYR A 450 -21.93 14.68 7.02
N SER A 451 -20.83 15.29 6.57
CA SER A 451 -19.64 14.59 6.09
C SER A 451 -18.77 14.08 7.24
N ALA A 452 -18.78 14.76 8.38
CA ALA A 452 -18.05 14.38 9.59
C ALA A 452 -18.54 15.15 10.83
N VAL A 453 -18.29 14.58 12.01
CA VAL A 453 -18.48 15.23 13.31
C VAL A 453 -17.12 15.39 13.99
N ILE A 454 -16.80 16.58 14.52
CA ILE A 454 -15.61 16.82 15.35
C ILE A 454 -16.07 16.98 16.81
N GLY A 455 -15.47 16.19 17.70
CA GLY A 455 -15.92 16.05 19.09
C GLY A 455 -16.94 14.90 19.25
N PRO A 456 -17.49 14.68 20.46
CA PRO A 456 -17.30 15.43 21.72
C PRO A 456 -15.97 15.22 22.45
N LEU A 457 -15.81 15.92 23.60
CA LEU A 457 -14.60 15.91 24.44
C LEU A 457 -14.70 14.99 25.67
N ASP A 458 -15.68 14.09 25.70
CA ASP A 458 -15.83 13.09 26.75
C ASP A 458 -16.24 11.75 26.15
N VAL A 459 -15.73 10.65 26.72
CA VAL A 459 -15.97 9.29 26.20
C VAL A 459 -17.45 8.92 26.18
N PRO A 460 -18.27 9.20 27.22
CA PRO A 460 -19.70 8.88 27.18
C PRO A 460 -20.46 9.57 26.05
N SER A 461 -20.25 10.87 25.84
CA SER A 461 -20.88 11.60 24.73
C SER A 461 -20.32 11.16 23.38
N LEU A 462 -19.01 10.87 23.30
CA LEU A 462 -18.39 10.31 22.10
C LEU A 462 -19.02 8.98 21.68
N GLN A 463 -19.32 8.10 22.63
CA GLN A 463 -20.00 6.84 22.37
C GLN A 463 -21.42 7.05 21.81
N GLU A 464 -22.21 7.95 22.41
CA GLU A 464 -23.55 8.26 21.90
C GLU A 464 -23.49 8.80 20.45
N VAL A 465 -22.57 9.72 20.18
CA VAL A 465 -22.36 10.27 18.83
C VAL A 465 -21.90 9.19 17.87
N ALA A 466 -20.92 8.36 18.26
CA ALA A 466 -20.39 7.28 17.43
C ALA A 466 -21.48 6.30 17.01
N VAL A 467 -22.30 5.85 17.95
CA VAL A 467 -23.41 4.91 17.70
C VAL A 467 -24.39 5.50 16.69
N ARG A 468 -24.87 6.74 16.91
CA ARG A 468 -25.82 7.39 16.00
C ARG A 468 -25.21 7.69 14.62
N ALA A 469 -23.98 8.19 14.59
CA ALA A 469 -23.28 8.50 13.36
C ALA A 469 -22.97 7.24 12.53
N SER A 470 -22.72 6.11 13.19
CA SER A 470 -22.41 4.84 12.49
C SER A 470 -23.57 4.35 11.62
N GLN A 471 -24.82 4.60 12.03
CA GLN A 471 -26.03 4.26 11.27
C GLN A 471 -26.07 4.96 9.91
N HIS A 472 -25.43 6.12 9.79
CA HIS A 472 -25.35 6.93 8.59
C HIS A 472 -23.96 6.91 7.93
N ARG A 473 -23.05 6.06 8.42
CA ARG A 473 -21.63 5.99 7.98
C ARG A 473 -20.91 7.33 8.07
N VAL A 474 -21.26 8.14 9.07
CA VAL A 474 -20.61 9.42 9.33
C VAL A 474 -19.40 9.20 10.25
N PRO A 475 -18.20 9.64 9.85
CA PRO A 475 -17.02 9.54 10.71
C PRO A 475 -17.10 10.56 11.85
N VAL A 476 -16.62 10.15 13.02
CA VAL A 476 -16.56 10.99 14.23
C VAL A 476 -15.10 11.15 14.61
N ILE A 477 -14.61 12.39 14.68
CA ILE A 477 -13.21 12.69 14.96
C ILE A 477 -13.11 13.05 16.44
N ALA A 478 -12.41 12.21 17.21
CA ALA A 478 -12.12 12.46 18.61
C ALA A 478 -10.87 13.36 18.73
N PRO A 479 -11.02 14.61 19.19
CA PRO A 479 -9.94 15.58 19.25
C PRO A 479 -9.23 15.55 20.61
N ILE A 480 -9.40 14.48 21.40
CA ILE A 480 -8.81 14.28 22.73
C ILE A 480 -8.28 12.84 22.87
N PRO A 481 -7.36 12.59 23.82
CA PRO A 481 -7.01 11.22 24.20
C PRO A 481 -8.25 10.52 24.74
N ALA A 482 -8.52 9.32 24.24
CA ALA A 482 -9.61 8.49 24.70
C ALA A 482 -9.15 7.04 24.71
N ASP A 483 -9.34 6.37 25.84
CA ASP A 483 -9.18 4.93 25.97
C ASP A 483 -10.56 4.30 26.12
N THR A 484 -10.83 3.28 25.31
CA THR A 484 -12.15 2.66 25.26
C THR A 484 -12.05 1.23 24.75
N LYS A 485 -12.79 0.36 25.41
CA LYS A 485 -12.92 -1.06 25.04
C LYS A 485 -14.09 -1.30 24.09
N LEU A 486 -14.90 -0.28 23.81
CA LEU A 486 -16.09 -0.41 22.98
C LEU A 486 -15.75 -0.26 21.49
N SER A 487 -16.39 -1.08 20.67
CA SER A 487 -16.24 -1.03 19.22
C SER A 487 -16.83 0.26 18.65
N MET A 488 -15.97 1.16 18.18
CA MET A 488 -16.33 2.42 17.56
C MET A 488 -15.72 2.56 16.16
N SER A 489 -16.14 1.67 15.26
CA SER A 489 -15.56 1.50 13.92
C SER A 489 -15.59 2.73 13.00
N ASN A 490 -16.37 3.75 13.31
CA ASN A 490 -16.44 5.03 12.60
C ASN A 490 -15.73 6.19 13.33
N VAL A 491 -15.10 5.95 14.47
CA VAL A 491 -14.38 6.98 15.23
C VAL A 491 -12.92 7.05 14.78
N PHE A 492 -12.42 8.27 14.62
CA PHE A 492 -11.03 8.61 14.32
C PHE A 492 -10.41 9.25 15.56
N PHE A 493 -9.61 8.48 16.28
CA PHE A 493 -8.81 8.94 17.41
C PHE A 493 -7.60 9.69 16.90
N SER A 494 -7.66 11.02 16.95
CA SER A 494 -6.59 11.89 16.44
C SER A 494 -5.34 11.86 17.31
N TYR A 495 -5.44 11.47 18.59
CA TYR A 495 -4.31 11.31 19.48
C TYR A 495 -3.67 9.93 19.30
N THR A 496 -2.34 9.93 19.20
CA THR A 496 -1.55 8.70 19.22
C THR A 496 -1.50 8.20 20.66
N SER A 497 -1.83 6.92 20.87
CA SER A 497 -1.88 6.35 22.22
C SER A 497 -0.49 6.18 22.81
N ASP A 498 -0.42 6.17 24.15
CA ASP A 498 0.84 6.00 24.88
C ASP A 498 1.56 4.72 24.48
N LYS A 499 0.81 3.63 24.25
CA LYS A 499 1.36 2.37 23.73
C LYS A 499 2.08 2.54 22.40
N ILE A 500 1.51 3.32 21.48
CA ILE A 500 2.11 3.59 20.17
C ILE A 500 3.31 4.53 20.31
N LEU A 501 3.23 5.57 21.15
CA LEU A 501 4.35 6.46 21.44
C LEU A 501 5.56 5.69 21.99
N ARG A 502 5.32 4.81 22.98
CA ARG A 502 6.36 3.93 23.54
C ARG A 502 6.97 3.02 22.48
N LYS A 503 6.14 2.34 21.70
CA LYS A 503 6.60 1.47 20.60
C LYS A 503 7.46 2.24 19.59
N ARG A 504 7.07 3.46 19.21
CA ARG A 504 7.83 4.31 18.28
C ARG A 504 9.16 4.75 18.88
N MET A 505 9.17 5.14 20.16
CA MET A 505 10.41 5.51 20.84
C MET A 505 11.39 4.34 20.95
N LEU A 506 10.91 3.15 21.33
CA LEU A 506 11.74 1.95 21.39
C LEU A 506 12.28 1.54 20.01
N ALA A 507 11.46 1.63 18.97
CA ALA A 507 11.90 1.38 17.60
C ALA A 507 12.95 2.39 17.13
N HIS A 508 12.79 3.68 17.48
CA HIS A 508 13.77 4.72 17.21
C HIS A 508 15.08 4.41 17.92
N LEU A 509 15.06 4.21 19.25
CA LEU A 509 16.26 3.86 20.04
C LEU A 509 16.98 2.64 19.44
N LYS A 510 16.24 1.56 19.13
CA LYS A 510 16.82 0.35 18.52
C LYS A 510 17.47 0.62 17.16
N SER A 511 16.99 1.60 16.40
CA SER A 511 17.56 1.95 15.10
C SER A 511 18.84 2.79 15.18
N ILE A 512 19.06 3.48 16.30
CA ILE A 512 20.21 4.37 16.50
C ILE A 512 21.26 3.80 17.44
N VAL A 513 20.90 2.84 18.30
CA VAL A 513 21.83 2.20 19.22
C VAL A 513 22.82 1.33 18.47
N LYS A 514 24.07 1.35 18.92
CA LYS A 514 25.19 0.57 18.41
C LYS A 514 25.90 -0.11 19.57
N GLU A 515 26.66 0.66 20.33
CA GLU A 515 27.56 0.18 21.40
C GLU A 515 27.37 0.99 22.68
N GLU A 516 26.29 1.75 22.81
CA GLU A 516 26.03 2.59 23.98
C GLU A 516 25.68 1.75 25.21
N ASN A 517 26.13 2.21 26.39
CA ASN A 517 25.82 1.60 27.67
C ASN A 517 24.43 2.05 28.12
N ILE A 518 23.46 1.13 28.16
CA ILE A 518 22.06 1.47 28.46
C ILE A 518 21.75 1.21 29.93
N LEU A 519 21.25 2.23 30.63
CA LEU A 519 20.70 2.12 31.98
C LEU A 519 19.19 2.35 31.94
N ILE A 520 18.45 1.64 32.80
CA ILE A 520 17.00 1.78 32.96
C ILE A 520 16.72 2.18 34.41
N ILE A 521 16.01 3.30 34.59
CA ILE A 521 15.49 3.76 35.88
C ILE A 521 13.97 3.76 35.78
N ALA A 522 13.31 2.87 36.51
CA ALA A 522 11.86 2.76 36.50
C ALA A 522 11.32 2.49 37.91
N ASP A 523 10.31 3.26 38.31
CA ASP A 523 9.61 3.03 39.58
C ASP A 523 8.73 1.78 39.54
N SER A 524 8.23 1.37 40.71
CA SER A 524 7.38 0.20 40.89
C SER A 524 6.12 0.21 40.01
N THR A 525 5.57 1.40 39.75
CA THR A 525 4.38 1.57 38.88
C THR A 525 4.69 1.35 37.40
N ASN A 526 5.96 1.48 37.01
CA ASN A 526 6.45 1.30 35.64
C ASN A 526 7.21 -0.02 35.43
N ALA A 527 7.09 -1.00 36.33
CA ALA A 527 7.76 -2.30 36.22
C ALA A 527 7.46 -3.04 34.89
N VAL A 528 6.21 -3.01 34.42
CA VAL A 528 5.83 -3.61 33.13
C VAL A 528 6.53 -2.93 31.95
N VAL A 529 6.71 -1.60 32.04
CA VAL A 529 7.41 -0.82 31.00
C VAL A 529 8.90 -1.15 31.03
N ARG A 530 9.51 -1.20 32.22
CA ARG A 530 10.91 -1.64 32.41
C ARG A 530 11.16 -3.00 31.75
N ASP A 531 10.31 -3.98 32.02
CA ASP A 531 10.46 -5.34 31.47
C ASP A 531 10.31 -5.34 29.95
N SER A 532 9.42 -4.50 29.41
CA SER A 532 9.31 -4.28 27.96
C SER A 532 10.55 -3.62 27.36
N ILE A 533 11.21 -2.69 28.07
CA ILE A 533 12.48 -2.07 27.61
C ILE A 533 13.59 -3.13 27.62
N LEU A 534 13.72 -3.92 28.70
CA LEU A 534 14.68 -5.02 28.80
C LEU A 534 14.50 -6.06 27.68
N ALA A 535 13.26 -6.37 27.30
CA ALA A 535 13.00 -7.27 26.18
C ALA A 535 13.53 -6.72 24.83
N HIS A 536 13.64 -5.39 24.67
CA HIS A 536 14.23 -4.76 23.49
C HIS A 536 15.74 -4.57 23.61
N PHE A 537 16.25 -4.40 24.83
CA PHE A 537 17.65 -4.17 25.16
C PHE A 537 18.11 -5.12 26.28
N PRO A 538 18.43 -6.39 25.97
CA PRO A 538 18.72 -7.41 26.98
C PRO A 538 19.98 -7.13 27.82
N GLU A 539 20.91 -6.34 27.30
CA GLU A 539 22.15 -5.95 27.98
C GLU A 539 22.00 -4.69 28.85
N ALA A 540 20.82 -4.08 28.86
CA ALA A 540 20.58 -2.87 29.65
C ALA A 540 20.63 -3.16 31.16
N LYS A 541 21.27 -2.26 31.90
CA LYS A 541 21.45 -2.34 33.36
C LYS A 541 20.29 -1.65 34.07
N VAL A 542 19.67 -2.30 35.04
CA VAL A 542 18.60 -1.69 35.83
C VAL A 542 19.18 -1.02 37.07
N VAL A 543 18.86 0.26 37.26
CA VAL A 543 19.17 0.99 38.49
C VAL A 543 18.02 0.80 39.47
N GLU A 544 18.35 0.43 40.70
CA GLU A 544 17.37 0.27 41.78
C GLU A 544 16.79 1.62 42.20
N VAL A 545 15.47 1.72 42.24
CA VAL A 545 14.74 2.88 42.78
C VAL A 545 14.35 2.56 44.22
N ILE A 546 14.76 3.43 45.14
CA ILE A 546 14.43 3.33 46.57
C ILE A 546 13.11 4.07 46.79
N GLU A 547 12.08 3.32 47.21
CA GLU A 547 10.73 3.84 47.48
C GLU A 547 10.40 3.70 48.98
N GLU A 548 10.50 4.81 49.71
CA GLU A 548 10.07 4.95 51.11
C GLU A 548 8.79 5.79 51.19
N GLU A 549 8.05 5.73 52.30
CA GLU A 549 6.74 6.40 52.46
C GLU A 549 6.72 7.89 52.07
N LYS A 550 7.85 8.60 52.21
CA LYS A 550 7.97 10.03 51.90
C LYS A 550 9.04 10.38 50.86
N ASN A 551 9.92 9.43 50.52
CA ASN A 551 11.09 9.67 49.68
C ASN A 551 11.13 8.64 48.56
N ILE A 552 11.35 9.12 47.34
CA ILE A 552 11.63 8.28 46.19
C ILE A 552 12.90 8.81 45.53
N GLY A 553 13.84 7.92 45.22
CA GLY A 553 15.12 8.32 44.67
C GLY A 553 15.94 7.16 44.16
N ILE A 554 17.16 7.51 43.76
CA ILE A 554 18.19 6.57 43.32
C ILE A 554 19.47 6.88 44.11
N ASP A 555 20.26 5.84 44.32
CA ASP A 555 21.59 5.94 44.92
C ASP A 555 22.59 6.45 43.87
N ARG A 556 23.33 7.51 44.19
CA ARG A 556 24.25 8.18 43.26
C ARG A 556 25.46 7.29 42.97
N GLU A 557 25.99 6.66 44.00
CA GLU A 557 27.16 5.79 43.96
C GLU A 557 26.85 4.55 43.10
N LYS A 558 25.68 3.93 43.30
CA LYS A 558 25.24 2.81 42.44
C LYS A 558 25.09 3.21 40.97
N VAL A 559 24.64 4.44 40.67
CA VAL A 559 24.60 4.91 39.29
C VAL A 559 26.01 5.08 38.72
N ALA A 560 26.94 5.66 39.49
CA ALA A 560 28.33 5.84 39.08
C ALA A 560 28.99 4.50 38.68
N GLU A 561 28.77 3.44 39.47
CA GLU A 561 29.30 2.10 39.21
C GLU A 561 28.80 1.46 37.89
N LEU A 562 27.61 1.87 37.42
CA LEU A 562 27.00 1.30 36.22
C LEU A 562 27.34 2.07 34.94
N LEU A 563 27.86 3.30 35.05
CA LEU A 563 28.25 4.14 33.93
C LEU A 563 29.55 3.64 33.28
N SER A 564 29.65 3.84 31.96
CA SER A 564 30.83 3.54 31.15
C SER A 564 31.62 4.81 30.88
N GLU A 565 32.93 4.73 30.99
CA GLU A 565 33.86 5.79 30.58
C GLU A 565 34.28 5.67 29.10
N GLU A 566 34.03 4.52 28.46
CA GLU A 566 34.40 4.27 27.06
C GLU A 566 33.24 4.49 26.08
N GLN A 567 32.01 4.27 26.55
CA GLN A 567 30.79 4.33 25.74
C GLN A 567 29.90 5.48 26.22
N GLU A 568 29.11 6.05 25.30
CA GLU A 568 28.04 6.96 25.71
C GLU A 568 27.00 6.22 26.55
N ASN A 569 26.49 6.88 27.59
CA ASN A 569 25.54 6.28 28.53
C ASN A 569 24.14 6.76 28.21
N TRP A 570 23.25 5.83 27.82
CA TRP A 570 21.85 6.11 27.54
C TRP A 570 21.00 5.69 28.72
N VAL A 571 20.36 6.65 29.38
CA VAL A 571 19.55 6.40 30.56
C VAL A 571 18.07 6.57 30.22
N ILE A 572 17.32 5.48 30.23
CA ILE A 572 15.88 5.46 29.97
C ILE A 572 15.16 5.56 31.32
N VAL A 573 14.40 6.64 31.50
CA VAL A 573 13.72 6.98 32.75
C VAL A 573 12.21 6.86 32.58
N GLU A 574 11.58 6.00 33.37
CA GLU A 574 10.15 5.71 33.35
C GLU A 574 9.53 5.97 34.72
N THR A 575 8.85 7.11 34.84
CA THR A 575 8.16 7.49 36.08
C THR A 575 7.09 8.54 35.83
N ASP A 576 6.00 8.48 36.59
CA ASP A 576 5.02 9.56 36.71
C ASP A 576 5.18 10.35 38.02
N ASN A 577 6.23 10.07 38.80
CA ASN A 577 6.58 10.78 40.02
C ASN A 577 7.58 11.91 39.74
N PHE A 578 7.13 13.16 39.85
CA PHE A 578 7.97 14.34 39.58
C PHE A 578 9.20 14.45 40.50
N ARG A 579 9.16 13.89 41.73
CA ARG A 579 10.30 13.92 42.66
C ARG A 579 11.43 13.03 42.15
N LEU A 580 11.07 11.83 41.70
CA LEU A 580 12.03 10.90 41.08
C LEU A 580 12.57 11.47 39.77
N ALA A 581 11.70 11.97 38.89
CA ALA A 581 12.14 12.58 37.63
C ALA A 581 13.13 13.74 37.88
N SER A 582 12.85 14.61 38.85
CA SER A 582 13.72 15.74 39.20
C SER A 582 15.05 15.30 39.82
N SER A 583 15.03 14.32 40.75
CA SER A 583 16.25 13.84 41.40
C SER A 583 17.17 13.12 40.40
N VAL A 584 16.61 12.21 39.60
CA VAL A 584 17.32 11.50 38.53
C VAL A 584 17.92 12.48 37.53
N THR A 585 17.12 13.43 37.03
CA THR A 585 17.61 14.44 36.07
C THR A 585 18.80 15.22 36.63
N SER A 586 18.79 15.56 37.92
CA SER A 586 19.88 16.30 38.56
C SER A 586 21.13 15.45 38.76
N ILE A 587 20.96 14.18 39.19
CA ILE A 587 22.05 13.22 39.36
C ILE A 587 22.72 12.94 38.01
N LEU A 588 21.94 12.61 36.99
CA LEU A 588 22.47 12.35 35.65
C LEU A 588 23.21 13.56 35.08
N ASN A 589 22.66 14.77 35.24
CA ASN A 589 23.31 15.99 34.76
C ASN A 589 24.65 16.24 35.44
N SER A 590 24.81 15.86 36.71
CA SER A 590 26.09 16.00 37.41
C SER A 590 27.19 15.04 36.92
N PHE A 591 26.82 13.93 36.28
CA PHE A 591 27.75 13.00 35.65
C PHE A 591 28.07 13.36 34.19
N HIS A 592 27.19 14.13 33.54
CA HIS A 592 27.38 14.52 32.16
C HIS A 592 28.58 15.47 32.00
N ASN A 593 29.52 15.10 31.13
CA ASN A 593 30.76 15.83 30.85
C ASN A 593 31.65 16.02 32.11
N SER A 594 31.54 15.10 33.08
CA SER A 594 32.38 15.03 34.28
C SER A 594 33.22 13.76 34.30
N VAL A 595 34.27 13.76 35.12
CA VAL A 595 35.03 12.55 35.47
C VAL A 595 34.36 11.94 36.70
N ILE A 596 34.16 10.62 36.73
CA ILE A 596 33.53 9.94 37.88
C ILE A 596 34.46 9.99 39.09
N ASP A 597 35.68 9.49 38.92
CA ASP A 597 36.72 9.50 39.94
C ASP A 597 38.02 10.09 39.35
N PRO A 598 38.33 11.37 39.64
CA PRO A 598 39.55 12.02 39.18
C PRO A 598 40.86 11.40 39.68
N GLU A 599 40.82 10.60 40.75
CA GLU A 599 42.00 9.89 41.26
C GLU A 599 42.31 8.65 40.42
N ILE A 600 41.30 8.06 39.79
CA ILE A 600 41.40 6.79 39.04
C ILE A 600 41.44 7.00 37.53
N SER A 601 40.68 7.96 37.01
CA SER A 601 40.54 8.20 35.57
C SER A 601 40.56 9.68 35.22
N THR A 602 40.88 9.98 33.96
CA THR A 602 40.74 11.32 33.36
C THR A 602 39.64 11.38 32.32
N LYS A 603 38.98 10.24 32.05
CA LYS A 603 37.95 10.13 31.04
C LYS A 603 36.66 10.76 31.53
N LYS A 604 36.03 11.51 30.64
CA LYS A 604 34.74 12.13 30.90
C LYS A 604 33.63 11.20 30.48
N VAL A 605 32.58 11.18 31.28
CA VAL A 605 31.37 10.42 31.00
C VAL A 605 30.36 11.29 30.28
N PHE A 606 29.75 10.75 29.23
CA PHE A 606 28.66 11.40 28.52
C PHE A 606 27.37 10.65 28.80
N VAL A 607 26.37 11.39 29.27
CA VAL A 607 25.05 10.86 29.65
C VAL A 607 23.99 11.51 28.77
N ARG A 608 23.12 10.68 28.18
CA ARG A 608 21.89 11.10 27.51
C ARG A 608 20.69 10.49 28.19
N MET A 609 19.63 11.27 28.33
CA MET A 609 18.41 10.86 29.01
C MET A 609 17.28 10.65 28.00
N PHE A 610 16.51 9.59 28.20
CA PHE A 610 15.37 9.24 27.36
C PHE A 610 14.16 8.91 28.23
N THR A 611 12.96 9.06 27.68
CA THR A 611 11.76 8.39 28.19
C THR A 611 10.92 7.88 27.03
N THR A 612 10.28 6.74 27.20
CA THR A 612 9.35 6.20 26.21
C THR A 612 7.96 6.84 26.33
N TYR A 613 7.71 7.62 27.38
CA TYR A 613 6.49 8.40 27.56
C TYR A 613 6.72 9.65 28.42
N LYS A 614 6.54 10.84 27.85
CA LYS A 614 6.62 12.10 28.59
C LYS A 614 5.31 12.36 29.36
N GLY A 615 5.17 11.71 30.51
CA GLY A 615 4.06 11.90 31.44
C GLY A 615 4.17 13.20 32.26
N LYS A 616 3.24 13.37 33.21
CA LYS A 616 3.10 14.60 34.02
C LYS A 616 4.34 14.91 34.85
N ALA A 617 5.12 13.89 35.23
CA ALA A 617 6.37 14.07 35.94
C ALA A 617 7.32 15.01 35.20
N PHE A 618 7.41 14.87 33.88
CA PHE A 618 8.35 15.61 33.03
C PHE A 618 7.80 16.96 32.52
N GLU A 619 6.55 17.29 32.88
CA GLU A 619 5.93 18.58 32.60
C GLU A 619 5.95 19.50 33.83
N ASN A 620 6.41 19.00 34.97
CA ASN A 620 6.44 19.76 36.21
C ASN A 620 7.51 20.85 36.19
N GLU A 621 7.18 22.05 36.67
CA GLU A 621 8.05 23.23 36.69
C GLU A 621 9.33 23.05 37.53
N VAL A 622 9.34 22.08 38.44
CA VAL A 622 10.52 21.76 39.26
C VAL A 622 11.66 21.16 38.42
N LEU A 623 11.37 20.55 37.26
CA LEU A 623 12.43 20.03 36.40
C LEU A 623 13.20 21.16 35.71
N SER A 624 14.52 21.14 35.89
CA SER A 624 15.42 22.10 35.26
C SER A 624 15.52 21.86 33.75
N ASN A 625 15.02 22.81 32.96
CA ASN A 625 15.18 22.83 31.50
C ASN A 625 16.67 22.83 31.08
N SER A 626 17.57 23.38 31.90
CA SER A 626 19.01 23.33 31.61
C SER A 626 19.57 21.93 31.79
N HIS A 627 19.17 21.21 32.84
CA HIS A 627 19.58 19.82 33.03
C HIS A 627 19.04 18.92 31.92
N LEU A 628 17.74 19.05 31.58
CA LEU A 628 17.14 18.32 30.48
C LEU A 628 17.85 18.60 29.14
N SER A 629 18.26 19.86 28.91
CA SER A 629 18.99 20.23 27.70
C SER A 629 20.44 19.76 27.68
N ASN A 630 21.12 19.64 28.82
CA ASN A 630 22.47 19.08 28.87
C ASN A 630 22.45 17.57 28.63
N LEU A 631 21.40 16.90 29.12
CA LEU A 631 21.20 15.47 28.96
C LEU A 631 20.59 15.08 27.60
N ASN A 632 20.43 16.02 26.66
CA ASN A 632 19.73 15.81 25.41
C ASN A 632 18.42 15.03 25.58
N PHE A 633 17.61 15.43 26.56
CA PHE A 633 16.43 14.66 26.99
C PHE A 633 15.49 14.41 25.82
N THR A 634 15.33 13.15 25.43
CA THR A 634 14.62 12.75 24.20
C THR A 634 13.39 11.90 24.50
N TYR A 635 12.26 12.22 23.87
CA TYR A 635 10.95 11.65 24.18
C TYR A 635 10.01 11.67 22.97
N PRO A 636 9.04 10.75 22.87
CA PRO A 636 8.00 10.82 21.84
C PRO A 636 6.95 11.87 22.21
N SER A 637 6.39 12.55 21.21
CA SER A 637 5.33 13.56 21.40
C SER A 637 4.29 13.54 20.28
N VAL A 638 3.03 13.81 20.62
CA VAL A 638 1.95 14.06 19.66
C VAL A 638 1.92 15.48 19.13
N TYR A 639 2.69 16.38 19.76
CA TYR A 639 2.72 17.80 19.48
C TYR A 639 4.15 18.32 19.33
N ARG A 640 4.35 19.16 18.32
CA ARG A 640 5.57 19.96 18.15
C ARG A 640 5.25 21.43 18.36
N GLU A 641 6.06 22.09 19.18
CA GLU A 641 5.95 23.54 19.37
C GLU A 641 6.05 24.30 18.05
N VAL A 642 5.21 25.32 17.94
CA VAL A 642 5.01 26.04 16.69
C VAL A 642 5.74 27.37 16.74
N GLY A 643 6.67 27.55 15.79
CA GLY A 643 7.33 28.83 15.57
C GLY A 643 6.42 29.89 14.93
N ASN A 644 6.95 31.08 14.68
CA ASN A 644 6.19 32.17 14.05
C ASN A 644 5.91 31.91 12.56
N ASN A 645 4.82 31.21 12.25
CA ASN A 645 4.41 30.85 10.88
C ASN A 645 3.12 31.58 10.43
N ALA A 646 2.61 31.26 9.23
CA ALA A 646 1.41 31.89 8.67
C ALA A 646 0.16 31.69 9.55
N PHE A 647 -0.01 30.50 10.13
CA PHE A 647 -1.09 30.21 11.07
C PHE A 647 -1.00 31.12 12.31
N VAL A 648 0.16 31.15 12.99
CA VAL A 648 0.36 31.97 14.19
C VAL A 648 0.12 33.45 13.92
N LYS A 649 0.58 33.97 12.77
CA LYS A 649 0.34 35.36 12.37
C LYS A 649 -1.15 35.65 12.18
N ARG A 650 -1.88 34.78 11.48
CA ARG A 650 -3.33 34.92 11.28
C ARG A 650 -4.11 34.81 12.59
N TYR A 651 -3.73 33.86 13.44
CA TYR A 651 -4.34 33.66 14.75
C TYR A 651 -4.17 34.91 15.63
N ARG A 652 -2.95 35.44 15.75
CA ARG A 652 -2.67 36.70 16.47
C ARG A 652 -3.46 37.88 15.90
N LYS A 653 -3.54 37.99 14.57
CA LYS A 653 -4.30 39.06 13.91
C LYS A 653 -5.79 38.99 14.25
N ARG A 654 -6.37 37.79 14.35
CA ARG A 654 -7.80 37.58 14.61
C ARG A 654 -8.16 37.68 16.09
N PHE A 655 -7.32 37.13 16.97
CA PHE A 655 -7.65 36.93 18.39
C PHE A 655 -6.79 37.76 19.36
N GLY A 656 -5.73 38.41 18.89
CA GLY A 656 -4.85 39.25 19.73
C GLY A 656 -3.83 38.49 20.58
N GLU A 657 -3.83 37.15 20.56
CA GLU A 657 -2.96 36.31 21.39
C GLU A 657 -2.21 35.24 20.59
N THR A 658 -1.23 34.58 21.21
CA THR A 658 -0.56 33.41 20.65
C THR A 658 -1.45 32.17 20.76
N PRO A 659 -1.53 31.33 19.73
CA PRO A 659 -2.30 30.08 19.83
C PRO A 659 -1.66 29.15 20.86
N ASP A 660 -2.49 28.55 21.71
CA ASP A 660 -2.09 27.45 22.58
C ASP A 660 -2.06 26.11 21.81
N MET A 661 -1.70 25.02 22.49
CA MET A 661 -1.65 23.71 21.85
C MET A 661 -3.01 23.24 21.32
N TYR A 662 -4.11 23.66 21.95
CA TYR A 662 -5.47 23.28 21.53
C TYR A 662 -5.90 24.03 20.28
N ALA A 663 -5.51 25.30 20.13
CA ALA A 663 -5.67 26.09 18.92
C ALA A 663 -4.84 25.56 17.76
N VAL A 664 -3.58 25.18 17.99
CA VAL A 664 -2.77 24.52 16.96
C VAL A 664 -3.44 23.22 16.52
N ARG A 665 -3.92 22.41 17.48
CA ARG A 665 -4.60 21.15 17.19
C ARG A 665 -5.92 21.35 16.43
N GLY A 666 -6.71 22.33 16.85
CA GLY A 666 -7.96 22.70 16.18
C GLY A 666 -7.75 23.08 14.72
N PHE A 667 -6.69 23.85 14.46
CA PHE A 667 -6.27 24.21 13.11
C PHE A 667 -5.85 22.98 12.32
N ASP A 668 -4.83 22.24 12.77
CA ASP A 668 -4.25 21.12 12.04
C ASP A 668 -5.28 20.00 11.78
N LEU A 669 -6.11 19.67 12.78
CA LEU A 669 -7.13 18.63 12.67
C LEU A 669 -8.24 19.00 11.68
N THR A 670 -8.73 20.24 11.76
CA THR A 670 -9.77 20.72 10.83
C THR A 670 -9.23 20.82 9.42
N TYR A 671 -8.00 21.34 9.28
CA TYR A 671 -7.33 21.45 7.99
C TYR A 671 -7.13 20.08 7.34
N ASP A 672 -6.60 19.11 8.10
CA ASP A 672 -6.44 17.72 7.66
C ASP A 672 -7.76 17.09 7.22
N LEU A 673 -8.78 17.20 8.07
CA LEU A 673 -10.09 16.60 7.82
C LEU A 673 -10.73 17.18 6.55
N VAL A 674 -10.78 18.51 6.42
CA VAL A 674 -11.40 19.15 5.27
C VAL A 674 -10.63 18.81 4.00
N LEU A 675 -9.30 18.83 4.00
CA LEU A 675 -8.52 18.45 2.84
C LEU A 675 -8.80 17.00 2.40
N LYS A 676 -8.88 16.07 3.36
CA LYS A 676 -9.25 14.67 3.10
C LYS A 676 -10.65 14.56 2.50
N LEU A 677 -11.63 15.26 3.06
CA LEU A 677 -13.01 15.26 2.55
C LEU A 677 -13.15 15.97 1.19
N ALA A 678 -12.35 17.01 0.93
CA ALA A 678 -12.33 17.73 -0.33
C ALA A 678 -11.66 16.91 -1.44
N TYR A 679 -10.62 16.14 -1.11
CA TYR A 679 -10.07 15.11 -2.03
C TYR A 679 -11.14 14.07 -2.38
N LYS A 680 -11.78 13.49 -1.37
CA LYS A 680 -12.91 12.59 -1.55
C LYS A 680 -13.80 12.62 -0.31
N ASN A 681 -15.11 12.83 -0.52
CA ASN A 681 -16.09 13.02 0.54
C ASN A 681 -16.48 11.71 1.24
N ASN A 682 -15.47 10.95 1.69
CA ASN A 682 -15.58 9.71 2.46
C ASN A 682 -14.24 9.47 3.17
N LEU A 683 -14.15 9.88 4.44
CA LEU A 683 -12.91 9.80 5.21
C LEU A 683 -12.41 8.36 5.38
N MET A 684 -13.31 7.38 5.51
CA MET A 684 -12.95 5.96 5.67
C MET A 684 -12.29 5.35 4.43
N GLU A 685 -12.62 5.85 3.24
CA GLU A 685 -11.94 5.44 2.00
C GLU A 685 -10.64 6.20 1.80
N VAL A 686 -10.61 7.48 2.18
CA VAL A 686 -9.43 8.33 2.08
C VAL A 686 -8.31 7.86 3.00
N SER A 687 -8.63 7.47 4.23
CA SER A 687 -7.63 6.98 5.20
C SER A 687 -6.91 5.69 4.76
N LYS A 688 -7.49 4.93 3.81
CA LYS A 688 -6.83 3.73 3.25
C LYS A 688 -5.70 4.04 2.29
N VAL A 689 -5.73 5.23 1.66
CA VAL A 689 -4.82 5.60 0.58
C VAL A 689 -3.90 6.76 0.94
N ILE A 690 -4.25 7.56 1.94
CA ILE A 690 -3.44 8.69 2.40
C ILE A 690 -2.49 8.23 3.51
N GLY A 691 -1.21 8.52 3.32
CA GLY A 691 -0.13 8.28 4.28
C GLY A 691 -0.13 9.24 5.47
N GLU A 692 1.03 9.40 6.11
CA GLU A 692 1.20 10.41 7.16
C GLU A 692 1.04 11.81 6.56
N THR A 693 0.21 12.63 7.22
CA THR A 693 0.10 14.06 6.96
C THR A 693 0.71 14.82 8.12
N GLU A 694 1.43 15.90 7.84
CA GLU A 694 2.02 16.79 8.83
C GLU A 694 1.61 18.22 8.52
N TYR A 695 1.30 18.99 9.56
CA TYR A 695 0.93 20.39 9.45
C TYR A 695 1.77 21.25 10.40
N THR A 696 1.13 22.11 11.18
CA THR A 696 1.81 23.13 11.96
C THR A 696 2.50 22.52 13.17
N GLY A 697 1.76 21.77 13.99
CA GLY A 697 2.25 21.13 15.20
C GLY A 697 1.78 19.70 15.40
N ASN A 698 0.97 19.13 14.50
CA ASN A 698 0.41 17.77 14.61
C ASN A 698 0.66 16.96 13.33
N LYS A 699 0.82 15.64 13.49
CA LYS A 699 0.86 14.65 12.41
C LYS A 699 -0.33 13.70 12.52
N PHE A 700 -0.80 13.18 11.38
CA PHE A 700 -1.90 12.21 11.32
C PHE A 700 -1.58 11.07 10.35
N SER A 701 -1.62 9.84 10.84
CA SER A 701 -1.59 8.61 10.04
C SER A 701 -2.59 7.64 10.64
N TYR A 702 -3.78 7.55 10.06
CA TYR A 702 -4.87 6.75 10.63
C TYR A 702 -4.80 5.30 10.15
N GLU A 703 -4.64 4.39 11.10
CA GLU A 703 -4.77 2.95 10.84
C GLU A 703 -6.05 2.42 11.47
N LYS A 704 -6.75 1.54 10.73
CA LYS A 704 -7.98 0.93 11.21
C LYS A 704 -7.66 -0.28 12.09
N ASP A 705 -8.11 -0.24 13.34
CA ASP A 705 -8.24 -1.43 14.16
C ASP A 705 -9.59 -2.12 13.87
N PHE A 706 -9.59 -3.45 13.80
CA PHE A 706 -10.71 -4.24 13.25
C PHE A 706 -12.04 -3.98 13.99
N ALA A 707 -11.99 -3.73 15.30
CA ALA A 707 -13.16 -3.45 16.12
C ALA A 707 -13.20 -2.01 16.67
N SER A 708 -12.05 -1.41 16.99
CA SER A 708 -12.05 -0.28 17.93
C SER A 708 -12.06 1.11 17.27
N GLY A 709 -11.89 1.21 15.95
CA GLY A 709 -11.93 2.47 15.20
C GLY A 709 -10.66 2.75 14.40
N TYR A 710 -10.41 4.01 14.10
CA TYR A 710 -9.19 4.47 13.42
C TYR A 710 -8.29 5.20 14.42
N TYR A 711 -7.04 4.77 14.53
CA TYR A 711 -6.09 5.31 15.50
C TYR A 711 -4.94 5.99 14.79
N ASN A 712 -4.61 7.20 15.23
CA ASN A 712 -3.43 7.89 14.76
C ASN A 712 -2.16 7.12 15.20
N GLN A 713 -1.29 6.84 14.24
CA GLN A 713 0.00 6.18 14.42
C GLN A 713 1.18 7.15 14.33
N ALA A 714 0.93 8.41 13.96
CA ALA A 714 1.97 9.38 13.72
C ALA A 714 2.38 10.07 15.02
N SER A 715 3.67 10.31 15.18
CA SER A 715 4.19 11.08 16.31
C SER A 715 5.54 11.69 15.94
N TYR A 716 5.97 12.66 16.73
CA TYR A 716 7.31 13.20 16.70
C TYR A 716 8.18 12.45 17.72
N ILE A 717 9.49 12.42 17.48
CA ILE A 717 10.49 12.26 18.53
C ILE A 717 11.09 13.64 18.76
N MET A 718 11.11 14.08 20.00
CA MET A 718 11.50 15.43 20.41
C MET A 718 12.70 15.33 21.34
N SER A 719 13.61 16.31 21.27
CA SER A 719 14.78 16.39 22.14
C SER A 719 14.99 17.81 22.67
N TYR A 720 15.43 17.92 23.92
CA TYR A 720 15.92 19.17 24.48
C TYR A 720 17.40 19.37 24.06
N GLU A 721 17.66 20.39 23.24
CA GLU A 721 19.00 20.73 22.77
C GLU A 721 19.24 22.23 22.84
N LYS A 722 20.34 22.65 23.48
CA LYS A 722 20.75 24.06 23.57
C LYS A 722 19.59 24.97 24.06
N MET A 723 18.91 24.55 25.12
CA MET A 723 17.75 25.23 25.72
C MET A 723 16.53 25.36 24.78
N ARG A 724 16.46 24.52 23.75
CA ARG A 724 15.34 24.50 22.80
C ARG A 724 14.84 23.08 22.62
N ILE A 725 13.55 22.94 22.37
CA ILE A 725 12.98 21.66 21.98
C ILE A 725 13.03 21.56 20.46
N LYS A 726 13.58 20.47 19.94
CA LYS A 726 13.64 20.18 18.50
C LYS A 726 13.10 18.80 18.19
N GLN A 727 12.63 18.62 16.97
CA GLN A 727 12.35 17.30 16.43
C GLN A 727 13.66 16.59 16.09
N VAL A 728 13.75 15.32 16.48
CA VAL A 728 14.78 14.38 16.04
C VAL A 728 14.30 13.75 14.73
N ASN A 729 15.15 13.75 13.71
CA ASN A 729 14.85 13.20 12.38
C ASN A 729 15.25 11.74 12.27
#